data_AF-A0A925C951-F1
#
_entry.id   AF-A0A925C951-F1
#
_cell.length_a   1.000
_cell.length_b   1.000
_cell.length_c   1.000
_cell.angle_alpha   90.00
_cell.angle_beta   90.00
_cell.angle_gamma   90.00
#
_symmetry.space_group_name_H-M   'P 1'
#
loop_
_entity.id
_entity.type
_entity.pdbx_description
1 polymer ?
#
loop_
_entity_poly.entity_id
_entity_poly.type
_entity_poly.pdbx_seq_one_letter_code
_entity_poly.pdbx_strand_id
1 'polypeptide(L)'
;MDETKVKDVEGVDGLLRASTYKTVLGPDEYRRILRETFAPRTPPHDAAHESLVAMPFRHIFTTNYDGVLQSAHQKVRGSAADSFDADEWDKLTDLWQRQSGIGAARSYVHLHGSIGRPQCIVLCKEDYDQRYYHEQRYTQFLRGFLTGHRFVFVGFSLSDDEFKYILRWAQATWQPSSPRHFAILPAPADADKQRVQAAELRGLQGIEPVYFDNTSGDFTSLWALIETLRTDVDAHKAKNGLVPAAALQDFVTELFPGDPDRQQAALQRLPGLVSKHSVTVSFSDAGAGSTTEVDREIDTVFKLVARGLPDDAIAEYEAIRTREGDRLTAKQQYRLDANIGNALYSKGEATLASQAYLRAAGHYRDSRDAKGIELLGRFLTGALAETKRRAAELCASEPTFGRAWSIWVRSHDEHSDFGAVEAAVPAAVHTDPEVAQALSDLAARCGQLDAHVRHARAAVTASPEWPDALAMLGAAIVASERRFATFHADRGLVPEHPDLMAEAESVISKAIDAVGSRDPAGRLAGLHFNRSVTRRFLGREADATRDLRDAFRLGPTQPVITLGFAMEVETQPDMDAAIIALSALPTDGEWADQVRLAAVMLRLRRRGEGDIEQARVQVDQLCARLGSVEPATCRADVVRMALRVCYEQGRSGDGPGIVAGLADGALADHRLVHEGCVDGVSAQRVGQVDYRCRSRKDRTRTKPEDARGVHLPVPRDAEDRS
;
A
#
# COMPACT_ATOMS: atom_id res chain seq x y z
N MET A 1 -18.18 -43.38 -43.51
CA MET A 1 -18.78 -43.16 -42.18
C MET A 1 -20.13 -43.83 -42.18
N ASP A 2 -20.37 -44.74 -41.24
CA ASP A 2 -21.69 -45.32 -41.05
C ASP A 2 -22.51 -44.33 -40.21
N GLU A 3 -23.31 -43.50 -40.87
CA GLU A 3 -24.15 -42.45 -40.28
C GLU A 3 -25.19 -43.02 -39.29
N THR A 4 -25.36 -44.34 -39.22
CA THR A 4 -26.36 -44.98 -38.35
C THR A 4 -25.93 -45.13 -36.88
N LYS A 5 -24.68 -44.82 -36.50
CA LYS A 5 -24.16 -45.04 -35.13
C LYS A 5 -24.15 -43.83 -34.19
N VAL A 6 -24.49 -42.64 -34.66
CA VAL A 6 -24.53 -41.44 -33.80
C VAL A 6 -25.87 -40.76 -33.98
N LYS A 7 -26.87 -41.19 -33.20
CA LYS A 7 -28.10 -40.41 -33.04
C LYS A 7 -27.79 -39.22 -32.14
N ASP A 8 -28.11 -38.02 -32.62
CA ASP A 8 -28.14 -36.81 -31.80
C ASP A 8 -29.24 -36.99 -30.77
N VAL A 9 -28.86 -37.24 -29.51
CA VAL A 9 -29.83 -37.35 -28.41
C VAL A 9 -29.86 -36.00 -27.72
N GLU A 10 -30.92 -35.23 -27.95
CA GLU A 10 -31.17 -33.97 -27.23
C GLU A 10 -31.14 -34.24 -25.72
N GLY A 11 -30.37 -33.43 -24.97
CA GLY A 11 -30.27 -33.51 -23.51
C GLY A 11 -29.07 -34.29 -22.94
N VAL A 12 -28.16 -34.81 -23.77
CA VAL A 12 -26.90 -35.42 -23.29
C VAL A 12 -25.80 -34.35 -23.17
N ASP A 13 -25.14 -34.31 -22.01
CA ASP A 13 -23.99 -33.44 -21.72
C ASP A 13 -22.93 -33.50 -22.84
N GLY A 14 -22.54 -32.32 -23.35
CA GLY A 14 -21.56 -32.17 -24.43
C GLY A 14 -20.20 -32.78 -24.09
N LEU A 15 -19.78 -32.73 -22.83
CA LEU A 15 -18.52 -33.35 -22.38
C LEU A 15 -18.58 -34.87 -22.48
N LEU A 16 -19.71 -35.47 -22.10
CA LEU A 16 -19.92 -36.92 -22.16
C LEU A 16 -20.06 -37.42 -23.62
N ARG A 17 -20.64 -36.59 -24.49
CA ARG A 17 -20.64 -36.84 -25.95
C ARG A 17 -19.22 -36.84 -26.50
N ALA A 18 -18.39 -35.87 -26.12
CA ALA A 18 -16.99 -35.83 -26.52
C ALA A 18 -16.22 -37.06 -26.02
N SER A 19 -16.47 -37.53 -24.79
CA SER A 19 -15.90 -38.77 -24.23
C SER A 19 -16.26 -39.99 -25.08
N THR A 20 -17.52 -40.05 -25.51
CA THR A 20 -18.01 -41.12 -26.38
C THR A 20 -17.31 -41.09 -27.74
N TYR A 21 -17.18 -39.92 -28.36
CA TYR A 21 -16.47 -39.78 -29.63
C TYR A 21 -14.99 -40.12 -29.52
N LYS A 22 -14.31 -39.67 -28.46
CA LYS A 22 -12.90 -40.00 -28.20
C LYS A 22 -12.69 -41.52 -28.07
N THR A 23 -13.62 -42.21 -27.41
CA THR A 23 -13.59 -43.66 -27.24
C THR A 23 -13.85 -44.40 -28.55
N VAL A 24 -14.88 -43.99 -29.30
CA VAL A 24 -15.29 -44.67 -30.56
C VAL A 24 -14.27 -44.47 -31.68
N LEU A 25 -13.72 -43.26 -31.81
CA LEU A 25 -12.77 -42.91 -32.87
C LEU A 25 -11.36 -43.46 -32.57
N GLY A 26 -11.03 -43.65 -31.29
CA GLY A 26 -9.67 -43.95 -30.87
C GLY A 26 -8.76 -42.71 -30.92
N PRO A 27 -7.59 -42.76 -30.27
CA PRO A 27 -6.77 -41.58 -30.00
C PRO A 27 -6.23 -40.90 -31.26
N ASP A 28 -5.86 -41.66 -32.28
CA ASP A 28 -5.21 -41.10 -33.48
C ASP A 28 -6.20 -40.38 -34.39
N GLU A 29 -7.36 -40.98 -34.64
CA GLU A 29 -8.42 -40.39 -35.45
C GLU A 29 -9.05 -39.18 -34.76
N TYR A 30 -9.26 -39.26 -33.43
CA TYR A 30 -9.71 -38.13 -32.63
C TYR A 30 -8.75 -36.93 -32.74
N ARG A 31 -7.43 -37.16 -32.58
CA ARG A 31 -6.40 -36.11 -32.72
C ARG A 31 -6.28 -35.58 -34.15
N ARG A 32 -6.54 -36.39 -35.17
CA ARG A 32 -6.57 -35.96 -36.57
C ARG A 32 -7.73 -34.99 -36.80
N ILE A 33 -8.93 -35.36 -36.36
CA ILE A 33 -10.13 -34.54 -36.48
C ILE A 33 -9.97 -33.20 -35.74
N LEU A 34 -9.41 -33.21 -34.52
CA LEU A 34 -9.11 -31.97 -33.79
C LEU A 34 -8.18 -31.04 -34.57
N ARG A 35 -7.09 -31.57 -35.13
CA ARG A 35 -6.15 -30.78 -35.94
C ARG A 35 -6.79 -30.21 -37.20
N GLU A 36 -7.64 -30.97 -37.88
CA GLU A 36 -8.33 -30.50 -39.08
C GLU A 36 -9.41 -29.47 -38.78
N THR A 37 -10.16 -29.66 -37.68
CA THR A 37 -11.29 -28.80 -37.30
C THR A 37 -10.80 -27.42 -36.85
N PHE A 38 -9.72 -27.40 -36.07
CA PHE A 38 -9.13 -26.19 -35.48
C PHE A 38 -7.85 -25.75 -36.19
N ALA A 39 -7.64 -26.22 -37.43
CA ALA A 39 -6.55 -25.74 -38.28
C ALA A 39 -6.66 -24.22 -38.51
N PRO A 40 -5.54 -23.49 -38.63
CA PRO A 40 -5.56 -22.07 -38.97
C PRO A 40 -6.34 -21.83 -40.27
N ARG A 41 -7.29 -20.89 -40.23
CA ARG A 41 -8.05 -20.47 -41.41
C ARG A 41 -7.20 -19.56 -42.30
N THR A 42 -7.67 -19.26 -43.51
CA THR A 42 -7.07 -18.25 -44.40
C THR A 42 -8.09 -17.16 -44.70
N PRO A 43 -7.88 -15.90 -44.27
CA PRO A 43 -6.76 -15.41 -43.47
C PRO A 43 -6.74 -16.02 -42.04
N PRO A 44 -5.56 -16.09 -41.40
CA PRO A 44 -5.39 -16.75 -40.09
C PRO A 44 -5.96 -15.95 -38.91
N HIS A 45 -6.30 -14.68 -39.12
CA HIS A 45 -6.97 -13.79 -38.16
C HIS A 45 -7.69 -12.68 -38.93
N ASP A 46 -8.49 -11.89 -38.22
CA ASP A 46 -9.19 -10.71 -38.75
C ASP A 46 -8.94 -9.46 -37.87
N ALA A 47 -9.57 -8.34 -38.25
CA ALA A 47 -9.43 -7.07 -37.56
C ALA A 47 -9.87 -7.10 -36.09
N ALA A 48 -10.83 -7.95 -35.72
CA ALA A 48 -11.27 -8.09 -34.34
C ALA A 48 -10.16 -8.67 -33.45
N HIS A 49 -9.47 -9.70 -33.94
CA HIS A 49 -8.30 -10.27 -33.27
C HIS A 49 -7.16 -9.24 -33.16
N GLU A 50 -6.96 -8.42 -34.19
CA GLU A 50 -5.96 -7.35 -34.20
C GLU A 50 -6.25 -6.30 -33.11
N SER A 51 -7.50 -5.82 -33.00
CA SER A 51 -7.92 -4.88 -31.94
C SER A 51 -7.69 -5.45 -30.54
N LEU A 52 -8.05 -6.72 -30.31
CA LEU A 52 -7.85 -7.34 -29.00
C LEU A 52 -6.37 -7.43 -28.61
N VAL A 53 -5.48 -7.68 -29.58
CA VAL A 53 -4.03 -7.78 -29.33
C VAL A 53 -3.35 -6.42 -29.29
N ALA A 54 -3.94 -5.39 -29.89
CA ALA A 54 -3.49 -4.00 -29.75
C ALA A 54 -3.68 -3.47 -28.31
N MET A 55 -4.66 -3.98 -27.57
CA MET A 55 -4.85 -3.65 -26.14
C MET A 55 -3.59 -3.97 -25.32
N PRO A 56 -3.30 -3.20 -24.25
CA PRO A 56 -2.08 -3.37 -23.47
C PRO A 56 -2.18 -4.44 -22.37
N PHE A 57 -2.89 -5.54 -22.64
CA PHE A 57 -2.90 -6.68 -21.73
C PHE A 57 -1.49 -7.27 -21.59
N ARG A 58 -1.07 -7.61 -20.37
CA ARG A 58 0.28 -8.11 -20.13
C ARG A 58 0.48 -9.52 -20.70
N HIS A 59 -0.46 -10.41 -20.41
CA HIS A 59 -0.50 -11.79 -20.88
C HIS A 59 -1.93 -12.13 -21.30
N ILE A 60 -2.10 -13.11 -22.18
CA ILE A 60 -3.40 -13.59 -22.63
C ILE A 60 -3.53 -15.06 -22.24
N PHE A 61 -4.62 -15.37 -21.54
CA PHE A 61 -5.02 -16.73 -21.20
C PHE A 61 -6.21 -17.10 -22.06
N THR A 62 -6.16 -18.25 -22.72
CA THR A 62 -7.22 -18.70 -23.62
C THR A 62 -7.59 -20.15 -23.36
N THR A 63 -8.88 -20.46 -23.50
CA THR A 63 -9.41 -21.82 -23.56
C THR A 63 -9.57 -22.30 -25.01
N ASN A 64 -9.28 -21.45 -26.00
CA ASN A 64 -9.29 -21.84 -27.40
C ASN A 64 -8.02 -22.63 -27.76
N TYR A 65 -8.14 -23.55 -28.71
CA TYR A 65 -7.07 -24.46 -29.09
C TYR A 65 -6.18 -23.94 -30.24
N ASP A 66 -6.65 -22.95 -31.00
CA ASP A 66 -6.02 -22.41 -32.20
C ASP A 66 -4.94 -21.36 -31.94
N GLY A 67 -4.19 -21.01 -32.99
CA GLY A 67 -3.12 -20.00 -32.95
C GLY A 67 -3.51 -18.60 -33.45
N VAL A 68 -4.81 -18.28 -33.53
CA VAL A 68 -5.30 -17.06 -34.19
C VAL A 68 -4.78 -15.79 -33.52
N LEU A 69 -4.76 -15.76 -32.18
CA LEU A 69 -4.29 -14.59 -31.42
C LEU A 69 -2.79 -14.34 -31.55
N GLN A 70 -1.99 -15.41 -31.71
CA GLN A 70 -0.56 -15.35 -31.96
C GLN A 70 -0.27 -14.82 -33.36
N SER A 71 -1.06 -15.26 -34.34
CA SER A 71 -0.98 -14.73 -35.71
C SER A 71 -1.30 -13.23 -35.75
N ALA A 72 -2.37 -12.80 -35.06
CA ALA A 72 -2.71 -11.39 -34.93
C ALA A 72 -1.63 -10.59 -34.18
N HIS A 73 -1.04 -11.17 -33.13
CA HIS A 73 0.08 -10.55 -32.40
C HIS A 73 1.27 -10.26 -33.28
N GLN A 74 1.71 -11.26 -34.06
CA GLN A 74 2.85 -11.10 -34.94
C GLN A 74 2.64 -9.96 -35.94
N LYS A 75 1.41 -9.83 -36.48
CA LYS A 75 1.06 -8.73 -37.38
C LYS A 75 1.06 -7.36 -36.69
N VAL A 76 0.43 -7.25 -35.52
CA VAL A 76 0.23 -5.96 -34.82
C VAL A 76 1.49 -5.47 -34.10
N ARG A 77 2.27 -6.38 -33.53
CA ARG A 77 3.43 -6.06 -32.67
C ARG A 77 4.77 -6.25 -33.38
N GLY A 78 4.80 -6.91 -34.54
CA GLY A 78 6.02 -7.14 -35.32
C GLY A 78 6.98 -8.19 -34.73
N SER A 79 6.61 -8.85 -33.64
CA SER A 79 7.41 -9.89 -32.96
C SER A 79 6.58 -11.16 -32.75
N ALA A 80 7.24 -12.32 -32.77
CA ALA A 80 6.58 -13.55 -32.31
C ALA A 80 6.31 -13.48 -30.81
N ALA A 81 5.18 -14.02 -30.37
CA ALA A 81 4.85 -14.10 -28.95
C ALA A 81 5.23 -15.46 -28.38
N ASP A 82 5.63 -15.48 -27.10
CA ASP A 82 5.79 -16.74 -26.37
C ASP A 82 4.42 -17.40 -26.19
N SER A 83 4.26 -18.63 -26.66
CA SER A 83 3.00 -19.38 -26.54
C SER A 83 3.23 -20.82 -26.11
N PHE A 84 2.40 -21.29 -25.19
CA PHE A 84 2.54 -22.62 -24.59
C PHE A 84 1.27 -23.07 -23.87
N ASP A 85 1.20 -24.37 -23.61
CA ASP A 85 0.07 -25.00 -22.91
C ASP A 85 0.26 -24.95 -21.39
N ALA A 86 -0.83 -24.93 -20.64
CA ALA A 86 -0.80 -24.84 -19.17
C ALA A 86 -0.29 -26.11 -18.45
N ASP A 87 0.14 -27.14 -19.18
CA ASP A 87 0.87 -28.28 -18.63
C ASP A 87 2.39 -28.14 -18.78
N GLU A 88 2.87 -27.09 -19.46
CA GLU A 88 4.29 -26.75 -19.61
C GLU A 88 4.78 -25.98 -18.38
N TRP A 89 4.94 -26.70 -17.28
CA TRP A 89 5.23 -26.15 -15.95
C TRP A 89 6.44 -25.20 -15.92
N ASP A 90 7.54 -25.54 -16.59
CA ASP A 90 8.73 -24.69 -16.64
C ASP A 90 8.40 -23.32 -17.26
N LYS A 91 7.59 -23.31 -18.32
CA LYS A 91 7.15 -22.06 -18.96
C LYS A 91 6.13 -21.30 -18.13
N LEU A 92 5.26 -21.98 -17.38
CA LEU A 92 4.35 -21.32 -16.42
C LEU A 92 5.09 -20.71 -15.24
N THR A 93 6.11 -21.40 -14.72
CA THR A 93 6.99 -20.89 -13.67
C THR A 93 7.79 -19.70 -14.18
N ASP A 94 8.35 -19.78 -15.38
CA ASP A 94 9.02 -18.66 -16.05
C ASP A 94 8.06 -17.48 -16.26
N LEU A 95 6.83 -17.74 -16.70
CA LEU A 95 5.79 -16.72 -16.86
C LEU A 95 5.48 -16.03 -15.52
N TRP A 96 5.38 -16.79 -14.44
CA TRP A 96 5.18 -16.28 -13.07
C TRP A 96 6.38 -15.42 -12.63
N GLN A 97 7.60 -15.80 -13.01
CA GLN A 97 8.83 -15.09 -12.63
C GLN A 97 9.09 -13.82 -13.47
N ARG A 98 8.73 -13.81 -14.77
CA ARG A 98 8.96 -12.68 -15.69
C ARG A 98 7.91 -11.55 -15.57
N GLN A 99 7.02 -11.60 -14.58
CA GLN A 99 5.95 -10.61 -14.37
C GLN A 99 6.44 -9.24 -13.88
N SER A 100 7.68 -9.15 -13.40
CA SER A 100 8.22 -7.94 -12.76
C SER A 100 9.11 -7.08 -13.66
N GLY A 101 9.28 -7.43 -14.93
CA GLY A 101 10.07 -6.62 -15.88
C GLY A 101 9.22 -5.63 -16.67
N ILE A 102 9.58 -4.35 -16.66
CA ILE A 102 9.18 -3.39 -17.70
C ILE A 102 9.81 -3.86 -19.02
N GLY A 103 8.99 -4.20 -20.01
CA GLY A 103 9.45 -4.68 -21.34
C GLY A 103 9.46 -6.20 -21.55
N ALA A 104 8.91 -7.01 -20.64
CA ALA A 104 8.74 -8.44 -20.87
C ALA A 104 7.77 -8.71 -22.04
N ALA A 105 8.14 -9.64 -22.94
CA ALA A 105 7.29 -10.02 -24.07
C ALA A 105 5.96 -10.63 -23.59
N ARG A 106 4.87 -10.34 -24.32
CA ARG A 106 3.54 -10.91 -24.03
C ARG A 106 3.57 -12.42 -24.24
N SER A 107 2.93 -13.13 -23.32
CA SER A 107 2.76 -14.59 -23.42
C SER A 107 1.30 -14.97 -23.65
N TYR A 108 1.09 -16.06 -24.38
CA TYR A 108 -0.20 -16.66 -24.70
C TYR A 108 -0.28 -18.07 -24.08
N VAL A 109 -1.09 -18.21 -23.05
CA VAL A 109 -1.23 -19.46 -22.28
C VAL A 109 -2.52 -20.17 -22.67
N HIS A 110 -2.41 -21.39 -23.18
CA HIS A 110 -3.54 -22.24 -23.50
C HIS A 110 -3.94 -23.08 -22.29
N LEU A 111 -4.97 -22.63 -21.58
CA LEU A 111 -5.48 -23.27 -20.37
C LEU A 111 -6.03 -24.68 -20.65
N HIS A 112 -6.60 -24.88 -21.84
CA HIS A 112 -7.17 -26.16 -22.27
C HIS A 112 -6.31 -26.86 -23.31
N GLY A 113 -5.03 -26.51 -23.42
CA GLY A 113 -4.11 -27.05 -24.44
C GLY A 113 -4.31 -26.45 -25.83
N SER A 114 -3.44 -26.81 -26.76
CA SER A 114 -3.45 -26.27 -28.14
C SER A 114 -3.39 -27.36 -29.20
N ILE A 115 -3.76 -27.02 -30.44
CA ILE A 115 -3.71 -27.93 -31.59
C ILE A 115 -2.30 -28.44 -31.93
N GLY A 116 -1.25 -27.76 -31.42
CA GLY A 116 0.13 -28.20 -31.57
C GLY A 116 0.43 -29.44 -30.74
N ARG A 117 -0.33 -29.66 -29.66
CA ARG A 117 -0.24 -30.80 -28.75
C ARG A 117 -1.65 -31.34 -28.48
N PRO A 118 -2.30 -31.95 -29.49
CA PRO A 118 -3.72 -32.35 -29.39
C PRO A 118 -3.99 -33.39 -28.29
N GLN A 119 -2.96 -34.08 -27.80
CA GLN A 119 -3.05 -34.97 -26.64
C GLN A 119 -3.25 -34.25 -25.30
N CYS A 120 -2.98 -32.94 -25.23
CA CYS A 120 -3.11 -32.10 -24.03
C CYS A 120 -4.41 -31.29 -24.01
N ILE A 121 -5.22 -31.41 -25.08
CA ILE A 121 -6.48 -30.72 -25.23
C ILE A 121 -7.49 -31.20 -24.19
N VAL A 122 -8.11 -30.25 -23.49
CA VAL A 122 -9.21 -30.48 -22.55
C VAL A 122 -10.53 -30.24 -23.27
N LEU A 123 -11.24 -31.33 -23.62
CA LEU A 123 -12.51 -31.27 -24.36
C LEU A 123 -13.56 -32.28 -23.87
N CYS A 124 -13.16 -33.46 -23.39
CA CYS A 124 -14.09 -34.46 -22.87
C CYS A 124 -14.14 -34.49 -21.33
N LYS A 125 -15.11 -35.21 -20.77
CA LYS A 125 -15.32 -35.24 -19.30
C LYS A 125 -14.09 -35.70 -18.54
N GLU A 126 -13.41 -36.75 -19.04
CA GLU A 126 -12.19 -37.28 -18.42
C GLU A 126 -11.04 -36.26 -18.45
N ASP A 127 -10.94 -35.45 -19.51
CA ASP A 127 -9.91 -34.42 -19.61
C ASP A 127 -10.17 -33.28 -18.62
N TYR A 128 -11.43 -32.90 -18.45
CA TYR A 128 -11.87 -31.92 -17.43
C TYR A 128 -11.62 -32.43 -16.02
N ASP A 129 -12.00 -33.68 -15.72
CA ASP A 129 -11.77 -34.31 -14.43
C ASP A 129 -10.28 -34.39 -14.11
N GLN A 130 -9.47 -34.79 -15.09
CA GLN A 130 -8.02 -34.80 -14.96
C GLN A 130 -7.46 -33.40 -14.65
N ARG A 131 -7.87 -32.37 -15.41
CA ARG A 131 -7.31 -31.02 -15.32
C ARG A 131 -7.75 -30.26 -14.07
N TYR A 132 -9.04 -30.33 -13.71
CA TYR A 132 -9.61 -29.50 -12.64
C TYR A 132 -9.72 -30.22 -11.29
N TYR A 133 -9.78 -31.56 -11.26
CA TYR A 133 -9.91 -32.32 -10.01
C TYR A 133 -8.63 -33.04 -9.62
N HIS A 134 -7.96 -33.69 -10.57
CA HIS A 134 -6.77 -34.49 -10.29
C HIS A 134 -5.46 -33.69 -10.35
N GLU A 135 -5.38 -32.66 -11.20
CA GLU A 135 -4.19 -31.83 -11.36
C GLU A 135 -4.16 -30.65 -10.38
N GLN A 136 -3.76 -30.95 -9.14
CA GLN A 136 -3.65 -29.94 -8.06
C GLN A 136 -2.73 -28.77 -8.42
N ARG A 137 -1.65 -29.02 -9.17
CA ARG A 137 -0.73 -27.95 -9.60
C ARG A 137 -1.43 -26.93 -10.50
N TYR A 138 -2.28 -27.39 -11.42
CA TYR A 138 -3.04 -26.53 -12.33
C TYR A 138 -4.05 -25.66 -11.60
N THR A 139 -4.82 -26.26 -10.68
CA THR A 139 -5.79 -25.49 -9.89
C THR A 139 -5.12 -24.50 -8.94
N GLN A 140 -4.00 -24.86 -8.32
CA GLN A 140 -3.20 -23.95 -7.49
C GLN A 140 -2.62 -22.80 -8.31
N PHE A 141 -2.09 -23.10 -9.51
CA PHE A 141 -1.61 -22.10 -10.46
C PHE A 141 -2.71 -21.10 -10.80
N LEU A 142 -3.88 -21.58 -11.24
CA LEU A 142 -5.00 -20.70 -11.62
C LEU A 142 -5.49 -19.87 -10.44
N ARG A 143 -5.65 -20.48 -9.27
CA ARG A 143 -6.01 -19.81 -8.03
C ARG A 143 -5.03 -18.70 -7.69
N GLY A 144 -3.73 -19.01 -7.70
CA GLY A 144 -2.68 -18.04 -7.45
C GLY A 144 -2.69 -16.89 -8.47
N PHE A 145 -2.87 -17.20 -9.75
CA PHE A 145 -2.91 -16.18 -10.80
C PHE A 145 -4.11 -15.24 -10.66
N LEU A 146 -5.30 -15.80 -10.46
CA LEU A 146 -6.53 -15.04 -10.22
C LEU A 146 -6.45 -14.24 -8.90
N THR A 147 -5.77 -14.77 -7.88
CA THR A 147 -5.51 -14.06 -6.62
C THR A 147 -4.39 -13.03 -6.71
N GLY A 148 -3.47 -13.13 -7.66
CA GLY A 148 -2.36 -12.19 -7.84
C GLY A 148 -2.68 -11.05 -8.81
N HIS A 149 -3.56 -11.28 -9.80
CA HIS A 149 -3.70 -10.39 -10.96
C HIS A 149 -5.13 -9.92 -11.19
N ARG A 150 -5.31 -8.90 -12.03
CA ARG A 150 -6.63 -8.52 -12.53
C ARG A 150 -6.87 -9.17 -13.89
N PHE A 151 -8.00 -9.84 -14.05
CA PHE A 151 -8.40 -10.47 -15.30
C PHE A 151 -9.51 -9.66 -15.96
N VAL A 152 -9.45 -9.58 -17.29
CA VAL A 152 -10.56 -9.11 -18.14
C VAL A 152 -11.00 -10.30 -18.98
N PHE A 153 -12.17 -10.84 -18.69
CA PHE A 153 -12.76 -11.95 -19.43
C PHE A 153 -13.45 -11.42 -20.68
N VAL A 154 -13.09 -11.95 -21.85
CA VAL A 154 -13.65 -11.55 -23.15
C VAL A 154 -14.06 -12.80 -23.90
N GLY A 155 -15.32 -12.90 -24.32
CA GLY A 155 -15.84 -14.09 -25.00
C GLY A 155 -15.91 -15.35 -24.14
N PHE A 156 -15.69 -15.23 -22.83
CA PHE A 156 -15.76 -16.33 -21.89
C PHE A 156 -17.10 -16.32 -21.16
N SER A 157 -17.87 -17.41 -21.27
CA SER A 157 -19.25 -17.46 -20.78
C SER A 157 -19.37 -17.42 -19.25
N LEU A 158 -18.29 -17.70 -18.52
CA LEU A 158 -18.27 -17.88 -17.06
C LEU A 158 -19.31 -18.92 -16.57
N SER A 159 -19.76 -19.80 -17.46
CA SER A 159 -20.79 -20.80 -17.16
C SER A 159 -20.22 -22.12 -16.62
N ASP A 160 -18.92 -22.32 -16.76
CA ASP A 160 -18.15 -23.49 -16.31
C ASP A 160 -18.11 -23.57 -14.76
N ASP A 161 -18.66 -24.64 -14.19
CA ASP A 161 -18.84 -24.77 -12.75
C ASP A 161 -17.51 -25.02 -12.01
N GLU A 162 -16.61 -25.78 -12.62
CA GLU A 162 -15.25 -26.02 -12.13
C GLU A 162 -14.46 -24.70 -12.07
N PHE A 163 -14.57 -23.87 -13.11
CA PHE A 163 -13.93 -22.55 -13.16
C PHE A 163 -14.57 -21.57 -12.16
N LYS A 164 -15.90 -21.56 -12.01
CA LYS A 164 -16.60 -20.77 -10.98
C LYS A 164 -16.12 -21.13 -9.58
N TYR A 165 -15.88 -22.40 -9.30
CA TYR A 165 -15.36 -22.82 -8.00
C TYR A 165 -13.97 -22.24 -7.72
N ILE A 166 -13.10 -22.21 -8.73
CA ILE A 166 -11.78 -21.58 -8.64
C ILE A 166 -11.91 -20.07 -8.38
N LEU A 167 -12.80 -19.38 -9.10
CA LEU A 167 -13.07 -17.95 -8.90
C LEU A 167 -13.60 -17.65 -7.49
N ARG A 168 -14.57 -18.44 -7.00
CA ARG A 168 -15.10 -18.33 -5.63
C ARG A 168 -14.01 -18.52 -4.58
N TRP A 169 -13.12 -19.49 -4.81
CA TRP A 169 -11.98 -19.72 -3.92
C TRP A 169 -11.03 -18.51 -3.93
N ALA A 170 -10.69 -17.99 -5.11
CA ALA A 170 -9.82 -16.83 -5.25
C ALA A 170 -10.44 -15.61 -4.55
N GLN A 171 -11.74 -15.38 -4.76
CA GLN A 171 -12.49 -14.31 -4.10
C GLN A 171 -12.43 -14.39 -2.57
N ALA A 172 -12.53 -15.59 -1.99
CA ALA A 172 -12.45 -15.78 -0.55
C ALA A 172 -11.08 -15.40 0.06
N THR A 173 -10.02 -15.29 -0.77
CA THR A 173 -8.68 -14.86 -0.33
C THR A 173 -8.45 -13.36 -0.43
N TRP A 174 -9.36 -12.60 -1.04
CA TRP A 174 -9.22 -11.14 -1.20
C TRP A 174 -9.73 -10.41 0.05
N GLN A 175 -9.08 -9.31 0.41
CA GLN A 175 -9.68 -8.35 1.35
C GLN A 175 -10.99 -7.82 0.75
N PRO A 176 -12.05 -7.61 1.54
CA PRO A 176 -13.36 -7.22 1.04
C PRO A 176 -13.32 -5.77 0.53
N SER A 177 -12.91 -5.64 -0.73
CA SER A 177 -12.99 -4.45 -1.55
C SER A 177 -13.63 -4.85 -2.88
N SER A 178 -13.99 -3.85 -3.69
CA SER A 178 -14.70 -3.95 -4.96
C SER A 178 -14.25 -5.12 -5.88
N PRO A 179 -15.11 -5.59 -6.82
CA PRO A 179 -14.78 -6.66 -7.77
C PRO A 179 -13.40 -6.44 -8.40
N ARG A 180 -12.57 -7.48 -8.35
CA ARG A 180 -11.16 -7.44 -8.75
C ARG A 180 -10.99 -7.65 -10.25
N HIS A 181 -11.94 -8.33 -10.88
CA HIS A 181 -11.89 -8.73 -12.28
C HIS A 181 -13.02 -8.08 -13.07
N PHE A 182 -12.92 -8.08 -14.39
CA PHE A 182 -13.95 -7.58 -15.28
C PHE A 182 -14.36 -8.67 -16.27
N ALA A 183 -15.62 -8.69 -16.69
CA ALA A 183 -16.08 -9.57 -17.76
C ALA A 183 -16.92 -8.81 -18.77
N ILE A 184 -16.55 -8.88 -20.05
CA ILE A 184 -17.32 -8.28 -21.13
C ILE A 184 -18.34 -9.31 -21.62
N LEU A 185 -19.63 -9.06 -21.35
CA LEU A 185 -20.72 -10.02 -21.52
C LEU A 185 -21.84 -9.44 -22.39
N PRO A 186 -22.57 -10.27 -23.15
CA PRO A 186 -23.77 -9.81 -23.84
C PRO A 186 -24.82 -9.38 -22.79
N ALA A 187 -25.45 -8.22 -23.00
CA ALA A 187 -26.53 -7.75 -22.15
C ALA A 187 -27.68 -8.76 -22.17
N PRO A 188 -28.15 -9.25 -21.00
CA PRO A 188 -29.38 -10.03 -20.95
C PRO A 188 -30.54 -9.21 -21.51
N ALA A 189 -31.43 -9.86 -22.27
CA ALA A 189 -32.59 -9.21 -22.88
C ALA A 189 -33.56 -8.59 -21.85
N ASP A 190 -33.43 -8.97 -20.59
CA ASP A 190 -34.25 -8.51 -19.47
C ASP A 190 -33.39 -7.81 -18.42
N ALA A 191 -33.80 -6.61 -18.02
CA ALA A 191 -33.04 -5.76 -17.11
C ALA A 191 -32.92 -6.37 -15.70
N ASP A 192 -33.92 -7.13 -15.24
CA ASP A 192 -33.86 -7.79 -13.94
C ASP A 192 -32.92 -8.99 -13.97
N LYS A 193 -32.89 -9.77 -15.06
CA LYS A 193 -31.87 -10.80 -15.28
C LYS A 193 -30.47 -10.21 -15.33
N GLN A 194 -30.29 -9.06 -15.98
CA GLN A 194 -29.01 -8.34 -16.00
C GLN A 194 -28.56 -7.91 -14.60
N ARG A 195 -29.49 -7.39 -13.78
CA ARG A 195 -29.22 -7.02 -12.39
C ARG A 195 -28.85 -8.22 -11.53
N VAL A 196 -29.59 -9.33 -11.64
CA VAL A 196 -29.30 -10.57 -10.90
C VAL A 196 -27.95 -11.14 -11.30
N GLN A 197 -27.67 -11.26 -12.60
CA GLN A 197 -26.38 -11.73 -13.10
C GLN A 197 -25.24 -10.85 -12.61
N ALA A 198 -25.41 -9.52 -12.62
CA ALA A 198 -24.39 -8.62 -12.11
C ALA A 198 -24.15 -8.74 -10.60
N ALA A 199 -25.21 -8.90 -9.82
CA ALA A 199 -25.10 -9.13 -8.38
C ALA A 199 -24.39 -10.46 -8.06
N GLU A 200 -24.69 -11.53 -8.80
CA GLU A 200 -24.04 -12.83 -8.66
C GLU A 200 -22.55 -12.77 -9.01
N LEU A 201 -22.19 -12.16 -10.14
CA LEU A 201 -20.80 -12.03 -10.57
C LEU A 201 -19.98 -11.21 -9.57
N ARG A 202 -20.53 -10.09 -9.08
CA ARG A 202 -19.85 -9.25 -8.08
C ARG A 202 -19.74 -9.97 -6.73
N GLY A 203 -20.85 -10.54 -6.26
CA GLY A 203 -20.95 -11.11 -4.92
C GLY A 203 -20.28 -12.47 -4.76
N LEU A 204 -20.28 -13.31 -5.79
CA LEU A 204 -19.78 -14.69 -5.73
C LEU A 204 -18.49 -14.91 -6.51
N GLN A 205 -18.11 -14.02 -7.43
CA GLN A 205 -16.95 -14.23 -8.29
C GLN A 205 -16.00 -13.04 -8.29
N GLY A 206 -16.37 -11.94 -7.61
CA GLY A 206 -15.65 -10.67 -7.62
C GLY A 206 -15.36 -10.15 -9.03
N ILE A 207 -16.32 -10.35 -9.94
CA ILE A 207 -16.26 -9.91 -11.33
C ILE A 207 -17.24 -8.75 -11.53
N GLU A 208 -16.77 -7.66 -12.11
CA GLU A 208 -17.58 -6.55 -12.60
C GLU A 208 -17.96 -6.81 -14.06
N PRO A 209 -19.25 -7.02 -14.37
CA PRO A 209 -19.66 -7.20 -15.75
C PRO A 209 -19.75 -5.87 -16.50
N VAL A 210 -19.23 -5.86 -17.73
CA VAL A 210 -19.39 -4.79 -18.72
C VAL A 210 -20.24 -5.34 -19.84
N TYR A 211 -21.45 -4.79 -19.99
CA TYR A 211 -22.40 -5.34 -20.96
C TYR A 211 -22.29 -4.66 -22.33
N PHE A 212 -22.40 -5.45 -23.39
CA PHE A 212 -22.58 -4.96 -24.76
C PHE A 212 -23.89 -5.46 -25.35
N ASP A 213 -24.48 -4.70 -26.26
CA ASP A 213 -25.69 -5.12 -26.98
C ASP A 213 -25.36 -6.26 -27.95
N ASN A 214 -26.03 -7.40 -27.80
CA ASN A 214 -25.89 -8.54 -28.70
C ASN A 214 -27.23 -9.00 -29.27
N THR A 215 -28.18 -8.09 -29.44
CA THR A 215 -29.53 -8.41 -29.94
C THR A 215 -29.49 -9.04 -31.36
N SER A 216 -28.51 -8.67 -32.18
CA SER A 216 -28.27 -9.25 -33.52
C SER A 216 -27.61 -10.64 -33.50
N GLY A 217 -26.98 -11.02 -32.39
CA GLY A 217 -26.22 -12.26 -32.25
C GLY A 217 -24.88 -12.32 -33.01
N ASP A 218 -24.47 -11.25 -33.68
CA ASP A 218 -23.26 -11.20 -34.52
C ASP A 218 -22.02 -10.62 -33.82
N PHE A 219 -22.12 -10.28 -32.53
CA PHE A 219 -21.03 -9.73 -31.71
C PHE A 219 -20.39 -8.44 -32.27
N THR A 220 -20.99 -7.75 -33.24
CA THR A 220 -20.43 -6.51 -33.81
C THR A 220 -20.21 -5.44 -32.73
N SER A 221 -21.17 -5.29 -31.82
CA SER A 221 -21.09 -4.32 -30.72
C SER A 221 -20.01 -4.64 -29.68
N LEU A 222 -19.60 -5.92 -29.54
CA LEU A 222 -18.46 -6.28 -28.69
C LEU A 222 -17.19 -5.64 -29.22
N TRP A 223 -16.96 -5.74 -30.52
CA TRP A 223 -15.76 -5.20 -31.16
C TRP A 223 -15.77 -3.68 -31.18
N ALA A 224 -16.94 -3.06 -31.36
CA ALA A 224 -17.10 -1.62 -31.19
C ALA A 224 -16.75 -1.17 -29.76
N LEU A 225 -17.21 -1.91 -28.73
CA LEU A 225 -16.86 -1.64 -27.34
C LEU A 225 -15.36 -1.79 -27.08
N ILE A 226 -14.73 -2.85 -27.60
CA ILE A 226 -13.27 -3.05 -27.46
C ILE A 226 -12.50 -1.91 -28.09
N GLU A 227 -12.93 -1.40 -29.24
CA GLU A 227 -12.27 -0.28 -29.92
C GLU A 227 -12.45 1.04 -29.16
N THR A 228 -13.62 1.28 -28.58
CA THR A 228 -13.85 2.40 -27.67
C THR A 228 -12.93 2.30 -26.45
N LEU A 229 -12.87 1.14 -25.80
CA LEU A 229 -11.98 0.89 -24.67
C LEU A 229 -10.51 1.08 -25.05
N ARG A 230 -10.10 0.65 -26.25
CA ARG A 230 -8.74 0.87 -26.77
C ARG A 230 -8.43 2.35 -26.89
N THR A 231 -9.36 3.10 -27.48
CA THR A 231 -9.23 4.55 -27.65
C THR A 231 -9.14 5.26 -26.31
N ASP A 232 -9.99 4.88 -25.34
CA ASP A 232 -9.96 5.43 -23.99
C ASP A 232 -8.67 5.09 -23.26
N VAL A 233 -8.17 3.87 -23.41
CA VAL A 233 -6.89 3.43 -22.82
C VAL A 233 -5.71 4.18 -23.43
N ASP A 234 -5.71 4.39 -24.75
CA ASP A 234 -4.65 5.15 -25.42
C ASP A 234 -4.73 6.65 -25.07
N ALA A 235 -5.94 7.21 -24.96
CA ALA A 235 -6.17 8.56 -24.46
C ALA A 235 -5.76 8.71 -22.99
N HIS A 236 -6.01 7.70 -22.15
CA HIS A 236 -5.60 7.66 -20.75
C HIS A 236 -4.09 7.56 -20.62
N LYS A 237 -3.42 6.74 -21.45
CA LYS A 237 -1.95 6.70 -21.52
C LYS A 237 -1.35 8.03 -21.98
N ALA A 238 -1.98 8.69 -22.95
CA ALA A 238 -1.57 10.02 -23.39
C ALA A 238 -1.80 11.10 -22.32
N LYS A 239 -2.85 10.97 -21.49
CA LYS A 239 -3.14 11.82 -20.31
C LYS A 239 -2.27 11.52 -19.08
N ASN A 240 -1.74 10.31 -18.95
CA ASN A 240 -0.89 9.88 -17.83
C ASN A 240 0.61 10.10 -18.06
N GLY A 241 1.00 10.68 -19.20
CA GLY A 241 2.17 11.55 -19.23
C GLY A 241 1.79 12.90 -18.61
N LEU A 242 2.05 13.08 -17.31
CA LEU A 242 1.72 14.26 -16.48
C LEU A 242 0.21 14.60 -16.42
N VAL A 243 -0.45 14.33 -15.28
CA VAL A 243 -1.86 14.73 -15.05
C VAL A 243 -1.96 16.16 -14.48
N PRO A 244 -2.74 17.08 -15.08
CA PRO A 244 -2.98 18.43 -14.55
C PRO A 244 -4.08 18.48 -13.47
N ALA A 245 -3.92 19.37 -12.48
CA ALA A 245 -4.75 19.53 -11.28
C ALA A 245 -6.26 19.73 -11.51
N ALA A 246 -6.67 20.24 -12.68
CA ALA A 246 -8.08 20.49 -12.98
C ALA A 246 -8.93 19.20 -13.03
N ALA A 247 -8.37 18.08 -13.52
CA ALA A 247 -9.11 16.82 -13.63
C ALA A 247 -9.29 16.10 -12.27
N LEU A 248 -8.40 16.36 -11.31
CA LEU A 248 -8.51 15.86 -9.93
C LEU A 248 -9.60 16.62 -9.16
N GLN A 249 -9.72 17.92 -9.44
CA GLN A 249 -10.79 18.77 -8.93
C GLN A 249 -12.14 18.30 -9.46
N ASP A 250 -12.27 18.07 -10.78
CA ASP A 250 -13.52 17.63 -11.40
C ASP A 250 -14.01 16.28 -10.85
N PHE A 251 -13.09 15.32 -10.65
CA PHE A 251 -13.39 14.01 -10.08
C PHE A 251 -13.84 14.08 -8.61
N VAL A 252 -13.20 14.95 -7.81
CA VAL A 252 -13.58 15.15 -6.40
C VAL A 252 -14.88 15.94 -6.29
N THR A 253 -15.13 16.88 -7.20
CA THR A 253 -16.39 17.60 -7.31
C THR A 253 -17.55 16.70 -7.73
N GLU A 254 -17.32 15.71 -8.61
CA GLU A 254 -18.29 14.66 -8.93
C GLU A 254 -18.55 13.70 -7.76
N LEU A 255 -17.55 13.41 -6.94
CA LEU A 255 -17.68 12.51 -5.78
C LEU A 255 -18.40 13.15 -4.58
N PHE A 256 -18.30 14.48 -4.42
CA PHE A 256 -18.92 15.23 -3.31
C PHE A 256 -19.69 16.45 -3.81
N PRO A 257 -20.71 16.30 -4.67
CA PRO A 257 -21.38 17.43 -5.30
C PRO A 257 -22.10 18.30 -4.27
N GLY A 258 -21.85 19.61 -4.30
CA GLY A 258 -22.49 20.59 -3.40
C GLY A 258 -21.91 20.66 -1.97
N ASP A 259 -20.82 19.96 -1.68
CA ASP A 259 -20.16 19.98 -0.36
C ASP A 259 -18.66 20.39 -0.51
N PRO A 260 -18.38 21.70 -0.60
CA PRO A 260 -17.04 22.22 -0.87
C PRO A 260 -16.01 21.82 0.19
N ASP A 261 -16.44 21.68 1.44
CA ASP A 261 -15.57 21.32 2.56
C ASP A 261 -15.15 19.84 2.49
N ARG A 262 -16.02 18.94 2.03
CA ARG A 262 -15.66 17.53 1.77
C ARG A 262 -14.82 17.36 0.51
N GLN A 263 -15.07 18.14 -0.53
CA GLN A 263 -14.22 18.17 -1.72
C GLN A 263 -12.78 18.56 -1.33
N GLN A 264 -12.65 19.63 -0.54
CA GLN A 264 -11.38 20.09 0.00
C GLN A 264 -10.73 19.01 0.89
N ALA A 265 -11.48 18.40 1.80
CA ALA A 265 -10.98 17.36 2.71
C ALA A 265 -10.56 16.06 2.00
N ALA A 266 -11.20 15.68 0.89
CA ALA A 266 -10.84 14.49 0.12
C ALA A 266 -9.52 14.68 -0.64
N LEU A 267 -9.28 15.88 -1.18
CA LEU A 267 -8.00 16.27 -1.78
C LEU A 267 -6.87 16.31 -0.72
N GLN A 268 -7.20 16.67 0.52
CA GLN A 268 -6.28 16.72 1.66
C GLN A 268 -5.95 15.34 2.27
N ARG A 269 -6.73 14.30 1.96
CA ARG A 269 -6.67 12.95 2.58
C ARG A 269 -5.99 11.88 1.73
N LEU A 270 -5.06 12.29 0.86
CA LEU A 270 -4.06 11.41 0.27
C LEU A 270 -2.68 11.68 0.90
N PRO A 271 -2.32 11.13 2.09
CA PRO A 271 -1.01 11.31 2.71
C PRO A 271 -0.18 10.00 2.63
N GLY A 272 1.15 9.99 2.56
CA GLY A 272 2.08 10.84 3.31
C GLY A 272 2.45 10.14 4.62
N LEU A 273 3.45 9.25 4.61
CA LEU A 273 3.97 8.60 5.82
C LEU A 273 5.19 9.36 6.35
N VAL A 274 4.93 10.10 7.43
CA VAL A 274 5.81 10.57 8.52
C VAL A 274 7.17 11.20 8.13
N SER A 275 7.16 12.52 7.98
CA SER A 275 8.25 13.42 8.41
C SER A 275 7.61 14.48 9.31
N LYS A 276 7.78 14.36 10.64
CA LYS A 276 7.54 15.49 11.55
C LYS A 276 8.86 16.23 11.74
N HIS A 277 9.03 17.26 10.92
CA HIS A 277 9.80 18.48 11.16
C HIS A 277 11.16 18.30 11.87
N SER A 278 12.21 17.97 11.12
CA SER A 278 13.60 18.32 11.50
C SER A 278 14.10 19.47 10.61
N VAL A 279 14.06 20.70 11.11
CA VAL A 279 14.68 21.89 10.52
C VAL A 279 16.14 21.96 10.99
N THR A 280 17.04 21.20 10.40
CA THR A 280 18.46 21.34 10.76
C THR A 280 19.11 22.44 9.92
N VAL A 281 19.73 23.38 10.63
CA VAL A 281 20.43 24.54 10.09
C VAL A 281 21.76 24.07 9.46
N SER A 282 21.99 24.37 8.20
CA SER A 282 23.28 24.16 7.54
C SER A 282 24.25 25.28 7.91
N PHE A 283 25.46 24.93 8.32
CA PHE A 283 26.43 25.92 8.78
C PHE A 283 27.20 26.49 7.60
N SER A 284 27.00 27.76 7.28
CA SER A 284 27.92 28.50 6.42
C SER A 284 29.08 29.02 7.27
N ASP A 285 30.30 28.59 6.92
CA ASP A 285 31.55 29.15 7.43
C ASP A 285 31.67 30.63 7.02
N ALA A 286 31.10 31.51 7.84
CA ALA A 286 31.12 32.95 7.61
C ALA A 286 32.34 33.59 8.30
N GLY A 287 33.46 33.59 7.59
CA GLY A 287 34.38 34.73 7.60
C GLY A 287 35.74 34.49 8.25
N ALA A 288 36.73 34.27 7.39
CA ALA A 288 38.13 34.51 7.68
C ALA A 288 38.34 35.99 8.07
N GLY A 289 38.63 36.24 9.35
CA GLY A 289 38.99 37.56 9.87
C GLY A 289 39.25 37.49 11.37
N SER A 290 40.54 37.45 11.75
CA SER A 290 41.06 37.53 13.13
C SER A 290 40.33 36.67 14.16
N THR A 291 40.64 35.37 14.21
CA THR A 291 40.12 34.45 15.25
C THR A 291 40.74 34.76 16.61
N THR A 292 39.98 35.46 17.46
CA THR A 292 40.32 35.63 18.87
C THR A 292 40.34 34.27 19.58
N GLU A 293 40.90 34.20 20.79
CA GLU A 293 40.87 32.96 21.58
C GLU A 293 39.44 32.51 21.88
N VAL A 294 38.56 33.45 22.22
CA VAL A 294 37.12 33.22 22.41
C VAL A 294 36.46 32.64 21.17
N ASP A 295 36.81 33.12 19.97
CA ASP A 295 36.25 32.57 18.73
C ASP A 295 36.64 31.09 18.53
N ARG A 296 37.89 30.72 18.85
CA ARG A 296 38.36 29.32 18.78
C ARG A 296 37.73 28.44 19.85
N GLU A 297 37.46 28.97 21.03
CA GLU A 297 36.71 28.27 22.06
C GLU A 297 35.28 27.97 21.60
N ILE A 298 34.57 28.97 21.05
CA ILE A 298 33.22 28.79 20.48
C ILE A 298 33.21 27.68 19.42
N ASP A 299 34.19 27.68 18.50
CA ASP A 299 34.32 26.63 17.46
C ASP A 299 34.68 25.25 18.01
N THR A 300 35.35 25.20 19.17
CA THR A 300 35.67 23.95 19.85
C THR A 300 34.44 23.37 20.53
N VAL A 301 33.68 24.21 21.25
CA VAL A 301 32.41 23.82 21.90
C VAL A 301 31.40 23.35 20.88
N PHE A 302 31.36 23.94 19.69
CA PHE A 302 30.49 23.52 18.59
C PHE A 302 30.60 22.02 18.24
N LYS A 303 31.80 21.44 18.34
CA LYS A 303 32.05 20.02 18.08
C LYS A 303 31.36 19.09 19.08
N LEU A 304 30.96 19.58 20.26
CA LEU A 304 30.19 18.80 21.23
C LEU A 304 28.78 18.52 20.73
N VAL A 305 28.13 19.49 20.08
CA VAL A 305 26.79 19.30 19.48
C VAL A 305 26.84 18.22 18.40
N ALA A 306 27.86 18.26 17.53
CA ALA A 306 28.07 17.23 16.51
C ALA A 306 28.34 15.82 17.08
N ARG A 307 28.74 15.72 18.36
CA ARG A 307 28.95 14.45 19.10
C ARG A 307 27.73 14.02 19.92
N GLY A 308 26.59 14.71 19.78
CA GLY A 308 25.37 14.44 20.54
C GLY A 308 25.47 14.86 22.01
N LEU A 309 26.26 15.89 22.34
CA LEU A 309 26.42 16.46 23.68
C LEU A 309 25.95 17.93 23.75
N PRO A 310 24.66 18.21 23.47
CA PRO A 310 24.17 19.59 23.42
C PRO A 310 24.10 20.26 24.80
N ASP A 311 23.86 19.52 25.89
CA ASP A 311 23.82 20.10 27.24
C ASP A 311 25.21 20.57 27.71
N ASP A 312 26.24 19.76 27.47
CA ASP A 312 27.63 20.14 27.72
C ASP A 312 28.00 21.38 26.87
N ALA A 313 27.58 21.40 25.60
CA ALA A 313 27.82 22.55 24.73
C ALA A 313 27.17 23.84 25.28
N ILE A 314 25.91 23.76 25.71
CA ILE A 314 25.19 24.90 26.30
C ILE A 314 25.89 25.38 27.57
N ALA A 315 26.28 24.46 28.46
CA ALA A 315 27.00 24.80 29.69
C ALA A 315 28.33 25.53 29.41
N GLU A 316 29.10 25.06 28.42
CA GLU A 316 30.35 25.70 28.02
C GLU A 316 30.13 27.07 27.35
N TYR A 317 29.10 27.22 26.50
CA TYR A 317 28.75 28.53 25.96
C TYR A 317 28.34 29.54 27.05
N GLU A 318 27.59 29.11 28.06
CA GLU A 318 27.23 29.94 29.21
C GLU A 318 28.45 30.27 30.09
N ALA A 319 29.40 29.34 30.23
CA ALA A 319 30.65 29.58 30.94
C ALA A 319 31.51 30.64 30.22
N ILE A 320 31.64 30.56 28.89
CA ILE A 320 32.31 31.59 28.08
C ILE A 320 31.60 32.94 28.26
N ARG A 321 30.26 32.95 28.19
CA ARG A 321 29.45 34.17 28.36
C ARG A 321 29.72 34.84 29.72
N THR A 322 29.71 34.04 30.78
CA THR A 322 29.90 34.51 32.16
C THR A 322 31.33 35.01 32.38
N ARG A 323 32.33 34.29 31.85
CA ARG A 323 33.75 34.62 32.02
C ARG A 323 34.12 35.92 31.30
N GLU A 324 33.67 36.08 30.05
CA GLU A 324 34.04 37.23 29.23
C GLU A 324 33.18 38.46 29.51
N GLY A 325 31.88 38.29 29.82
CA GLY A 325 30.96 39.37 30.17
C GLY A 325 30.95 40.49 29.12
N ASP A 326 31.16 41.73 29.56
CA ASP A 326 31.17 42.93 28.71
C ASP A 326 32.34 42.99 27.71
N ARG A 327 33.32 42.07 27.80
CA ARG A 327 34.43 41.97 26.84
C ARG A 327 34.03 41.32 25.52
N LEU A 328 32.85 40.68 25.47
CA LEU A 328 32.35 40.06 24.24
C LEU A 328 31.89 41.12 23.24
N THR A 329 32.37 40.98 22.01
CA THR A 329 31.86 41.77 20.88
C THR A 329 30.41 41.38 20.54
N ALA A 330 29.68 42.28 19.88
CA ALA A 330 28.33 41.99 19.36
C ALA A 330 28.28 40.72 18.49
N LYS A 331 29.30 40.48 17.67
CA LYS A 331 29.43 39.26 16.85
C LYS A 331 29.61 38.00 17.70
N GLN A 332 30.42 38.07 18.77
CA GLN A 332 30.62 36.93 19.68
C GLN A 332 29.37 36.63 20.50
N GLN A 333 28.66 37.65 20.99
CA GLN A 333 27.36 37.49 21.65
C GLN A 333 26.35 36.82 20.72
N TYR A 334 26.26 37.27 19.47
CA TYR A 334 25.45 36.61 18.43
C TYR A 334 25.83 35.14 18.25
N ARG A 335 27.12 34.81 18.11
CA ARG A 335 27.59 33.43 17.91
C ARG A 335 27.24 32.52 19.09
N LEU A 336 27.38 33.00 20.32
CA LEU A 336 27.03 32.23 21.52
C LEU A 336 25.54 31.91 21.56
N ASP A 337 24.66 32.91 21.44
CA ASP A 337 23.22 32.66 21.48
C ASP A 337 22.71 31.87 20.27
N ALA A 338 23.28 32.09 19.07
CA ALA A 338 22.93 31.30 17.89
C ALA A 338 23.32 29.83 18.07
N ASN A 339 24.51 29.55 18.62
CA ASN A 339 24.95 28.18 18.87
C ASN A 339 24.21 27.50 20.03
N ILE A 340 23.81 28.24 21.06
CA ILE A 340 22.89 27.74 22.09
C ILE A 340 21.54 27.42 21.46
N GLY A 341 21.02 28.28 20.59
CA GLY A 341 19.82 28.01 19.81
C GLY A 341 19.94 26.70 19.02
N ASN A 342 21.05 26.49 18.32
CA ASN A 342 21.32 25.26 17.57
C ASN A 342 21.40 24.02 18.48
N ALA A 343 22.03 24.13 19.65
CA ALA A 343 22.12 23.03 20.61
C ALA A 343 20.74 22.66 21.19
N LEU A 344 19.96 23.66 21.62
CA LEU A 344 18.57 23.47 22.07
C LEU A 344 17.70 22.88 20.97
N TYR A 345 17.89 23.35 19.73
CA TYR A 345 17.20 22.83 18.58
C TYR A 345 17.53 21.35 18.33
N SER A 346 18.80 20.97 18.45
CA SER A 346 19.26 19.58 18.31
C SER A 346 18.73 18.63 19.41
N LYS A 347 18.20 19.19 20.51
CA LYS A 347 17.48 18.45 21.56
C LYS A 347 15.97 18.36 21.34
N GLY A 348 15.44 19.02 20.31
CA GLY A 348 14.00 19.17 20.09
C GLY A 348 13.33 20.24 20.96
N GLU A 349 14.09 21.10 21.65
CA GLU A 349 13.56 22.16 22.51
C GLU A 349 13.22 23.44 21.72
N ALA A 350 12.26 23.35 20.80
CA ALA A 350 11.95 24.39 19.81
C ALA A 350 11.67 25.78 20.42
N THR A 351 10.93 25.85 21.53
CA THR A 351 10.61 27.12 22.21
C THR A 351 11.86 27.80 22.78
N LEU A 352 12.74 27.04 23.43
CA LEU A 352 13.98 27.57 24.00
C LEU A 352 14.96 27.95 22.89
N ALA A 353 15.05 27.13 21.83
CA ALA A 353 15.83 27.43 20.64
C ALA A 353 15.38 28.75 20.00
N SER A 354 14.07 28.97 19.84
CA SER A 354 13.52 30.23 19.34
C SER A 354 13.95 31.43 20.17
N GLN A 355 13.82 31.35 21.51
CA GLN A 355 14.23 32.43 22.39
C GLN A 355 15.71 32.76 22.23
N ALA A 356 16.57 31.74 22.12
CA ALA A 356 17.99 31.93 21.89
C ALA A 356 18.28 32.58 20.52
N TYR A 357 17.61 32.14 19.45
CA TYR A 357 17.75 32.74 18.12
C TYR A 357 17.31 34.21 18.07
N LEU A 358 16.20 34.56 18.73
CA LEU A 358 15.73 35.94 18.80
C LEU A 358 16.67 36.83 19.61
N ARG A 359 17.29 36.31 20.68
CA ARG A 359 18.36 37.02 21.40
C ARG A 359 19.58 37.22 20.52
N ALA A 360 20.04 36.17 19.84
CA ALA A 360 21.17 36.22 18.91
C ALA A 360 20.97 37.33 17.86
N ALA A 361 19.83 37.31 17.17
CA ALA A 361 19.49 38.32 16.17
C ALA A 361 19.54 39.75 16.74
N GLY A 362 19.14 39.92 18.01
CA GLY A 362 19.22 41.19 18.73
C GLY A 362 20.62 41.77 18.86
N HIS A 363 21.66 40.94 18.93
CA HIS A 363 23.06 41.36 19.07
C HIS A 363 23.70 41.83 17.76
N TYR A 364 23.27 41.33 16.60
CA TYR A 364 23.96 41.56 15.32
C TYR A 364 23.00 41.88 14.16
N ARG A 365 21.98 42.70 14.44
CA ARG A 365 20.76 42.94 13.63
C ARG A 365 20.97 43.23 12.13
N ASP A 366 22.03 43.95 11.78
CA ASP A 366 22.24 44.38 10.39
C ASP A 366 22.80 43.25 9.50
N SER A 367 23.36 42.21 10.10
CA SER A 367 23.92 41.08 9.36
C SER A 367 22.83 40.22 8.71
N ARG A 368 23.09 39.78 7.48
CA ARG A 368 22.28 38.80 6.76
C ARG A 368 22.01 37.55 7.60
N ASP A 369 23.02 37.04 8.29
CA ASP A 369 22.92 35.80 9.08
C ASP A 369 22.06 35.99 10.34
N ALA A 370 22.07 37.19 10.93
CA ALA A 370 21.20 37.53 12.05
C ALA A 370 19.74 37.62 11.64
N LYS A 371 19.45 38.21 10.47
CA LYS A 371 18.10 38.24 9.89
C LYS A 371 17.59 36.82 9.58
N GLY A 372 18.45 35.95 9.04
CA GLY A 372 18.12 34.54 8.80
C GLY A 372 17.81 33.75 10.07
N ILE A 373 18.60 33.94 11.13
CA ILE A 373 18.35 33.32 12.45
C ILE A 373 17.09 33.88 13.12
N GLU A 374 16.79 35.17 12.96
CA GLU A 374 15.53 35.75 13.43
C GLU A 374 14.32 35.08 12.77
N LEU A 375 14.36 34.89 11.45
CA LEU A 375 13.31 34.19 10.71
C LEU A 375 13.12 32.75 11.23
N LEU A 376 14.22 32.04 11.51
CA LEU A 376 14.15 30.69 12.07
C LEU A 376 13.52 30.69 13.45
N GLY A 377 13.93 31.60 14.34
CA GLY A 377 13.32 31.76 15.66
C GLY A 377 11.82 32.00 15.59
N ARG A 378 11.37 32.88 14.68
CA ARG A 378 9.94 33.15 14.46
C ARG A 378 9.19 31.96 13.89
N PHE A 379 9.79 31.24 12.94
CA PHE A 379 9.25 30.00 12.39
C PHE A 379 8.94 28.99 13.50
N LEU A 380 9.88 28.79 14.43
CA LEU A 380 9.71 27.85 15.55
C LEU A 380 8.61 28.24 16.54
N THR A 381 8.19 29.50 16.57
CA THR A 381 7.06 29.97 17.40
C THR A 381 5.70 29.90 16.71
N GLY A 382 5.65 29.42 15.45
CA GLY A 382 4.40 29.25 14.71
C GLY A 382 3.81 30.54 14.13
N ALA A 383 4.54 31.65 14.12
CA ALA A 383 4.11 32.91 13.50
C ALA A 383 4.25 32.87 11.97
N LEU A 384 3.61 31.90 11.31
CA LEU A 384 3.88 31.51 9.92
C LEU A 384 3.60 32.63 8.91
N ALA A 385 2.48 33.35 9.01
CA ALA A 385 2.13 34.42 8.08
C ALA A 385 3.15 35.58 8.11
N GLU A 386 3.56 35.99 9.31
CA GLU A 386 4.58 37.02 9.49
C GLU A 386 5.96 36.54 9.02
N THR A 387 6.28 35.28 9.33
CA THR A 387 7.55 34.66 8.93
C THR A 387 7.64 34.56 7.41
N LYS A 388 6.56 34.17 6.74
CA LYS A 388 6.45 34.12 5.28
C LYS A 388 6.69 35.48 4.64
N ARG A 389 6.02 36.53 5.16
CA ARG A 389 6.17 37.90 4.65
C ARG A 389 7.62 38.39 4.77
N ARG A 390 8.22 38.29 5.96
CA ARG A 390 9.60 38.73 6.20
C ARG A 390 10.62 37.89 5.41
N ALA A 391 10.38 36.59 5.28
CA ALA A 391 11.22 35.74 4.46
C ALA A 391 11.16 36.15 2.99
N ALA A 392 9.99 36.52 2.46
CA ALA A 392 9.85 37.04 1.10
C ALA A 392 10.62 38.36 0.89
N GLU A 393 10.55 39.29 1.84
CA GLU A 393 11.33 40.54 1.82
C GLU A 393 12.85 40.28 1.80
N LEU A 394 13.31 39.31 2.60
CA LEU A 394 14.71 38.93 2.65
C LEU A 394 15.14 38.18 1.38
N CYS A 395 14.30 37.32 0.81
CA CYS A 395 14.54 36.66 -0.48
C CYS A 395 14.66 37.67 -1.63
N ALA A 396 13.83 38.72 -1.62
CA ALA A 396 13.86 39.77 -2.65
C ALA A 396 15.13 40.63 -2.56
N SER A 397 15.62 40.91 -1.35
CA SER A 397 16.83 41.70 -1.14
C SER A 397 18.13 40.89 -1.23
N GLU A 398 18.09 39.59 -0.92
CA GLU A 398 19.22 38.67 -0.90
C GLU A 398 18.90 37.37 -1.68
N PRO A 399 18.78 37.41 -3.02
CA PRO A 399 18.24 36.29 -3.81
C PRO A 399 19.05 34.99 -3.74
N THR A 400 20.34 35.07 -3.40
CA THR A 400 21.23 33.91 -3.25
C THR A 400 21.30 33.38 -1.82
N PHE A 401 20.52 33.94 -0.88
CA PHE A 401 20.56 33.52 0.52
C PHE A 401 19.64 32.32 0.77
N GLY A 402 20.21 31.10 0.67
CA GLY A 402 19.50 29.84 0.81
C GLY A 402 18.61 29.73 2.05
N ARG A 403 19.09 30.15 3.22
CA ARG A 403 18.29 30.13 4.47
C ARG A 403 17.01 30.96 4.41
N ALA A 404 17.01 32.11 3.74
CA ALA A 404 15.80 32.90 3.60
C ALA A 404 14.76 32.14 2.75
N TRP A 405 15.21 31.55 1.64
CA TRP A 405 14.39 30.73 0.76
C TRP A 405 13.87 29.47 1.46
N SER A 406 14.72 28.77 2.23
CA SER A 406 14.31 27.57 2.97
C SER A 406 13.19 27.88 3.96
N ILE A 407 13.29 28.99 4.71
CA ILE A 407 12.26 29.42 5.65
C ILE A 407 10.99 29.89 4.92
N TRP A 408 11.15 30.61 3.80
CA TRP A 408 10.02 31.02 2.96
C TRP A 408 9.23 29.80 2.46
N VAL A 409 9.90 28.78 1.92
CA VAL A 409 9.27 27.52 1.50
C VAL A 409 8.60 26.83 2.70
N ARG A 410 9.31 26.68 3.82
CA ARG A 410 8.77 26.02 5.04
C ARG A 410 7.54 26.70 5.62
N SER A 411 7.38 28.00 5.40
CA SER A 411 6.22 28.78 5.86
C SER A 411 4.93 28.56 5.03
N HIS A 412 4.99 27.73 3.98
CA HIS A 412 3.82 27.27 3.23
C HIS A 412 3.19 26.03 3.88
N ASP A 413 1.87 25.96 3.82
CA ASP A 413 1.07 24.82 4.29
C ASP A 413 0.88 23.77 3.19
N GLU A 414 0.28 22.64 3.57
CA GLU A 414 -0.07 21.52 2.70
C GLU A 414 -1.05 21.88 1.56
N HIS A 415 -1.74 23.02 1.60
CA HIS A 415 -2.70 23.46 0.57
C HIS A 415 -2.09 24.41 -0.45
N SER A 416 -0.83 24.75 -0.29
CA SER A 416 -0.12 25.64 -1.20
C SER A 416 0.09 24.99 -2.58
N ASP A 417 0.05 25.79 -3.65
CA ASP A 417 0.44 25.34 -4.99
C ASP A 417 1.96 25.09 -5.02
N PHE A 418 2.34 23.82 -4.86
CA PHE A 418 3.73 23.41 -4.85
C PHE A 418 4.49 23.84 -6.11
N GLY A 419 3.88 23.74 -7.29
CA GLY A 419 4.52 24.10 -8.55
C GLY A 419 4.84 25.60 -8.63
N ALA A 420 3.93 26.43 -8.14
CA ALA A 420 4.17 27.88 -8.03
C ALA A 420 5.27 28.21 -7.00
N VAL A 421 5.30 27.53 -5.86
CA VAL A 421 6.33 27.71 -4.84
C VAL A 421 7.70 27.27 -5.36
N GLU A 422 7.78 26.10 -6.01
CA GLU A 422 9.00 25.56 -6.60
C GLU A 422 9.56 26.50 -7.68
N ALA A 423 8.69 27.03 -8.55
CA ALA A 423 9.08 27.95 -9.62
C ALA A 423 9.55 29.33 -9.12
N ALA A 424 9.06 29.77 -7.94
CA ALA A 424 9.47 31.03 -7.35
C ALA A 424 10.89 30.98 -6.75
N VAL A 425 11.36 29.80 -6.35
CA VAL A 425 12.73 29.60 -5.82
C VAL A 425 13.75 29.70 -6.97
N PRO A 426 14.74 30.60 -6.90
CA PRO A 426 15.74 30.77 -7.96
C PRO A 426 16.58 29.51 -8.16
N ALA A 427 16.78 29.11 -9.41
CA ALA A 427 17.56 27.91 -9.77
C ALA A 427 18.95 27.83 -9.08
N ALA A 428 19.58 28.97 -8.84
CA ALA A 428 20.89 29.07 -8.18
C ALA A 428 20.91 28.56 -6.72
N VAL A 429 19.76 28.53 -6.03
CA VAL A 429 19.66 28.06 -4.65
C VAL A 429 18.89 26.74 -4.52
N HIS A 430 18.43 26.12 -5.62
CA HIS A 430 17.76 24.80 -5.57
C HIS A 430 18.68 23.69 -5.05
N THR A 431 19.99 23.82 -5.22
CA THR A 431 20.99 22.87 -4.72
C THR A 431 21.51 23.22 -3.33
N ASP A 432 21.03 24.31 -2.71
CA ASP A 432 21.32 24.60 -1.31
C ASP A 432 20.65 23.52 -0.44
N PRO A 433 21.37 22.92 0.53
CA PRO A 433 20.84 21.79 1.29
C PRO A 433 19.59 22.15 2.10
N GLU A 434 19.50 23.34 2.67
CA GLU A 434 18.32 23.76 3.44
C GLU A 434 17.11 24.00 2.53
N VAL A 435 17.34 24.59 1.35
CA VAL A 435 16.28 24.84 0.35
C VAL A 435 15.76 23.53 -0.22
N ALA A 436 16.66 22.63 -0.64
CA ALA A 436 16.30 21.31 -1.14
C ALA A 436 15.51 20.51 -0.10
N GLN A 437 15.92 20.55 1.18
CA GLN A 437 15.15 19.92 2.25
C GLN A 437 13.77 20.57 2.42
N ALA A 438 13.69 21.90 2.42
CA ALA A 438 12.42 22.62 2.55
C ALA A 438 11.43 22.30 1.42
N LEU A 439 11.92 22.24 0.17
CA LEU A 439 11.12 21.86 -1.00
C LEU A 439 10.66 20.40 -0.91
N SER A 440 11.54 19.51 -0.45
CA SER A 440 11.20 18.11 -0.22
C SER A 440 10.11 17.94 0.85
N ASP A 441 10.24 18.62 2.00
CA ASP A 441 9.24 18.58 3.08
C ASP A 441 7.89 19.13 2.61
N LEU A 442 7.88 20.25 1.87
CA LEU A 442 6.65 20.83 1.33
C LEU A 442 6.03 19.91 0.27
N ALA A 443 6.84 19.32 -0.62
CA ALA A 443 6.38 18.36 -1.62
C ALA A 443 5.68 17.16 -0.95
N ALA A 444 6.25 16.63 0.14
CA ALA A 444 5.64 15.54 0.91
C ALA A 444 4.27 15.95 1.48
N ARG A 445 4.17 17.14 2.07
CA ARG A 445 2.91 17.66 2.62
C ARG A 445 1.84 17.92 1.54
N CYS A 446 2.26 18.37 0.36
CA CYS A 446 1.38 18.59 -0.80
C CYS A 446 1.11 17.32 -1.63
N GLY A 447 1.56 16.14 -1.18
CA GLY A 447 1.36 14.87 -1.89
C GLY A 447 2.18 14.71 -3.19
N GLN A 448 3.16 15.58 -3.46
CA GLN A 448 4.01 15.57 -4.65
C GLN A 448 5.20 14.61 -4.47
N LEU A 449 4.95 13.30 -4.48
CA LEU A 449 5.94 12.28 -4.13
C LEU A 449 7.18 12.24 -5.05
N ASP A 450 7.02 12.54 -6.34
CA ASP A 450 8.17 12.57 -7.26
C ASP A 450 9.07 13.78 -6.99
N ALA A 451 8.47 14.94 -6.70
CA ALA A 451 9.20 16.13 -6.29
C ALA A 451 9.87 15.94 -4.92
N HIS A 452 9.20 15.24 -4.00
CA HIS A 452 9.75 14.87 -2.69
C HIS A 452 11.06 14.07 -2.84
N VAL A 453 11.07 13.02 -3.67
CA VAL A 453 12.29 12.23 -3.94
C VAL A 453 13.37 13.08 -4.62
N ARG A 454 13.02 13.85 -5.66
CA ARG A 454 14.00 14.71 -6.39
C ARG A 454 14.71 15.67 -5.44
N HIS A 455 13.95 16.41 -4.63
CA HIS A 455 14.49 17.41 -3.71
C HIS A 455 15.21 16.79 -2.52
N ALA A 456 14.75 15.65 -2.02
CA ALA A 456 15.48 14.91 -0.99
C ALA A 456 16.85 14.44 -1.49
N ARG A 457 16.92 13.96 -2.74
CA ARG A 457 18.18 13.55 -3.36
C ARG A 457 19.11 14.74 -3.61
N ALA A 458 18.57 15.91 -3.95
CA ALA A 458 19.34 17.15 -4.05
C ALA A 458 19.95 17.55 -2.69
N ALA A 459 19.19 17.44 -1.60
CA ALA A 459 19.69 17.73 -0.25
C ALA A 459 20.85 16.78 0.16
N VAL A 460 20.71 15.47 -0.11
CA VAL A 460 21.78 14.49 0.15
C VAL A 460 22.99 14.74 -0.76
N THR A 461 22.79 15.12 -2.01
CA THR A 461 23.89 15.43 -2.93
C THR A 461 24.70 16.63 -2.44
N ALA A 462 24.01 17.66 -1.92
CA ALA A 462 24.63 18.85 -1.35
C ALA A 462 25.36 18.56 -0.03
N SER A 463 24.79 17.70 0.82
CA SER A 463 25.34 17.35 2.13
C SER A 463 25.23 15.83 2.39
N PRO A 464 26.17 15.01 1.90
CA PRO A 464 26.07 13.54 1.94
C PRO A 464 26.06 12.91 3.33
N GLU A 465 26.69 13.59 4.30
CA GLU A 465 26.82 13.11 5.69
C GLU A 465 25.74 13.69 6.61
N TRP A 466 24.76 14.41 6.06
CA TRP A 466 23.72 15.04 6.87
C TRP A 466 22.61 14.05 7.20
N PRO A 467 22.44 13.65 8.49
CA PRO A 467 21.54 12.54 8.83
C PRO A 467 20.07 12.82 8.49
N ASP A 468 19.61 14.08 8.61
CA ASP A 468 18.22 14.43 8.33
C ASP A 468 17.91 14.36 6.83
N ALA A 469 18.84 14.78 5.96
CA ALA A 469 18.67 14.64 4.52
C ALA A 469 18.67 13.16 4.09
N LEU A 470 19.55 12.35 4.66
CA LEU A 470 19.58 10.90 4.44
C LEU A 470 18.29 10.21 4.89
N ALA A 471 17.80 10.57 6.08
CA ALA A 471 16.53 10.08 6.63
C ALA A 471 15.35 10.44 5.72
N MET A 472 15.30 11.71 5.29
CA MET A 472 14.28 12.24 4.40
C MET A 472 14.28 11.56 3.04
N LEU A 473 15.46 11.33 2.43
CA LEU A 473 15.55 10.61 1.15
C LEU A 473 15.05 9.17 1.28
N GLY A 474 15.43 8.47 2.35
CA GLY A 474 14.93 7.14 2.63
C GLY A 474 13.40 7.09 2.76
N ALA A 475 12.83 8.00 3.56
CA ALA A 475 11.39 8.12 3.72
C ALA A 475 10.68 8.48 2.40
N ALA A 476 11.24 9.40 1.62
CA ALA A 476 10.71 9.83 0.34
C ALA A 476 10.62 8.67 -0.66
N ILE A 477 11.68 7.87 -0.74
CA ILE A 477 11.73 6.71 -1.63
C ILE A 477 10.70 5.65 -1.19
N VAL A 478 10.62 5.34 0.11
CA VAL A 478 9.61 4.40 0.66
C VAL A 478 8.19 4.88 0.38
N ALA A 479 7.91 6.16 0.59
CA ALA A 479 6.60 6.74 0.32
C ALA A 479 6.24 6.71 -1.16
N SER A 480 7.20 7.02 -2.04
CA SER A 480 7.02 6.96 -3.49
C SER A 480 6.74 5.54 -3.97
N GLU A 481 7.54 4.56 -3.51
CA GLU A 481 7.49 3.17 -3.97
C GLU A 481 6.23 2.44 -3.50
N ARG A 482 5.66 2.82 -2.36
CA ARG A 482 4.38 2.28 -1.87
C ARG A 482 3.23 2.44 -2.87
N ARG A 483 3.28 3.43 -3.78
CA ARG A 483 2.27 3.60 -4.85
C ARG A 483 2.28 2.46 -5.87
N PHE A 484 3.45 1.86 -6.04
CA PHE A 484 3.77 0.90 -7.09
C PHE A 484 3.84 -0.54 -6.56
N ALA A 485 4.05 -0.68 -5.25
CA ALA A 485 4.18 -1.96 -4.61
C ALA A 485 2.95 -2.87 -4.79
N THR A 486 3.22 -4.14 -5.06
CA THR A 486 2.20 -5.18 -5.24
C THR A 486 2.21 -6.14 -4.07
N PHE A 487 1.03 -6.57 -3.63
CA PHE A 487 0.91 -7.57 -2.57
C PHE A 487 1.00 -8.99 -3.14
N HIS A 488 1.94 -9.77 -2.62
CA HIS A 488 2.12 -11.20 -2.88
C HIS A 488 1.75 -12.01 -1.63
N ALA A 489 1.04 -13.12 -1.83
CA ALA A 489 0.54 -13.93 -0.71
C ALA A 489 1.64 -14.61 0.11
N ASP A 490 2.79 -14.89 -0.52
CA ASP A 490 3.96 -15.56 0.08
C ASP A 490 5.06 -14.58 0.52
N ARG A 491 5.17 -13.42 -0.15
CA ARG A 491 6.24 -12.44 0.08
C ARG A 491 5.79 -11.11 0.68
N GLY A 492 4.48 -10.94 0.91
CA GLY A 492 3.93 -9.67 1.37
C GLY A 492 4.04 -8.58 0.29
N LEU A 493 4.27 -7.34 0.71
CA LEU A 493 4.43 -6.20 -0.19
C LEU A 493 5.77 -6.27 -0.92
N VAL A 494 5.74 -6.37 -2.26
CA VAL A 494 6.91 -6.40 -3.13
C VAL A 494 7.02 -5.07 -3.90
N PRO A 495 8.18 -4.40 -3.90
CA PRO A 495 8.39 -3.17 -4.64
C PRO A 495 8.47 -3.44 -6.15
N GLU A 496 7.99 -2.48 -6.95
CA GLU A 496 8.19 -2.45 -8.40
C GLU A 496 9.66 -2.13 -8.74
N HIS A 497 10.30 -1.25 -7.96
CA HIS A 497 11.68 -0.81 -8.11
C HIS A 497 12.53 -1.27 -6.90
N PRO A 498 13.01 -2.52 -6.87
CA PRO A 498 13.82 -3.03 -5.75
C PRO A 498 15.13 -2.27 -5.54
N ASP A 499 15.71 -1.70 -6.61
CA ASP A 499 16.92 -0.87 -6.52
C ASP A 499 16.69 0.42 -5.72
N LEU A 500 15.50 1.03 -5.85
CA LEU A 500 15.13 2.20 -5.06
C LEU A 500 14.95 1.83 -3.58
N MET A 501 14.37 0.65 -3.28
CA MET A 501 14.31 0.16 -1.90
C MET A 501 15.71 -0.13 -1.32
N ALA A 502 16.64 -0.62 -2.14
CA ALA A 502 18.03 -0.81 -1.72
C ALA A 502 18.73 0.55 -1.47
N GLU A 503 18.49 1.56 -2.30
CA GLU A 503 18.93 2.94 -2.06
C GLU A 503 18.37 3.46 -0.73
N ALA A 504 17.05 3.31 -0.49
CA ALA A 504 16.39 3.72 0.74
C ALA A 504 17.02 3.04 1.98
N GLU A 505 17.25 1.73 1.93
CA GLU A 505 17.89 1.01 3.04
C GLU A 505 19.31 1.55 3.31
N SER A 506 20.07 1.82 2.24
CA SER A 506 21.44 2.34 2.34
C SER A 506 21.46 3.71 3.02
N VAL A 507 20.64 4.65 2.56
CA VAL A 507 20.63 6.02 3.10
C VAL A 507 20.07 6.06 4.53
N ILE A 508 19.05 5.26 4.85
CA ILE A 508 18.53 5.16 6.23
C ILE A 508 19.59 4.56 7.16
N SER A 509 20.33 3.55 6.70
CA SER A 509 21.40 2.95 7.50
C SER A 509 22.53 3.94 7.77
N LYS A 510 22.95 4.72 6.75
CA LYS A 510 23.91 5.81 6.94
C LYS A 510 23.40 6.87 7.92
N ALA A 511 22.11 7.22 7.86
CA ALA A 511 21.51 8.16 8.82
C ALA A 511 21.58 7.62 10.25
N ILE A 512 21.29 6.33 10.47
CA ILE A 512 21.39 5.68 11.78
C ILE A 512 22.84 5.72 12.29
N ASP A 513 23.81 5.37 11.45
CA ASP A 513 25.23 5.38 11.81
C ASP A 513 25.72 6.80 12.14
N ALA A 514 25.27 7.80 11.38
CA ALA A 514 25.65 9.19 11.58
C ALA A 514 24.99 9.84 12.80
N VAL A 515 23.77 9.44 13.18
CA VAL A 515 23.16 9.84 14.45
C VAL A 515 23.90 9.18 15.63
N GLY A 516 24.32 7.93 15.48
CA GLY A 516 25.02 7.17 16.52
C GLY A 516 24.14 6.88 17.74
N SER A 517 24.74 6.40 18.84
CA SER A 517 23.99 6.00 20.04
C SER A 517 23.49 7.15 20.90
N ARG A 518 23.99 8.37 20.68
CA ARG A 518 23.62 9.58 21.42
C ARG A 518 22.67 10.41 20.58
N ASP A 519 21.38 10.20 20.82
CA ASP A 519 20.33 10.84 20.04
C ASP A 519 19.37 11.66 20.92
N PRO A 520 19.76 12.87 21.33
CA PRO A 520 18.95 13.71 22.21
C PRO A 520 17.59 14.10 21.60
N ALA A 521 17.45 14.07 20.27
CA ALA A 521 16.21 14.37 19.56
C ALA A 521 15.29 13.15 19.33
N GLY A 522 15.72 11.93 19.67
CA GLY A 522 14.90 10.72 19.50
C GLY A 522 14.57 10.35 18.05
N ARG A 523 15.41 10.76 17.09
CA ARG A 523 15.33 10.45 15.65
C ARG A 523 15.48 8.96 15.34
N LEU A 524 16.29 8.22 16.10
CA LEU A 524 16.58 6.80 15.86
C LEU A 524 15.32 5.94 15.81
N ALA A 525 14.31 6.24 16.63
CA ALA A 525 13.05 5.50 16.64
C ALA A 525 12.38 5.50 15.25
N GLY A 526 12.25 6.68 14.64
CA GLY A 526 11.68 6.83 13.29
C GLY A 526 12.56 6.23 12.20
N LEU A 527 13.88 6.34 12.33
CA LEU A 527 14.84 5.74 11.40
C LEU A 527 14.77 4.21 11.38
N HIS A 528 14.75 3.58 12.56
CA HIS A 528 14.57 2.14 12.67
C HIS A 528 13.21 1.70 12.12
N PHE A 529 12.13 2.46 12.37
CA PHE A 529 10.82 2.17 11.79
C PHE A 529 10.82 2.25 10.25
N ASN A 530 11.42 3.29 9.68
CA ASN A 530 11.50 3.41 8.22
C ASN A 530 12.38 2.31 7.61
N ARG A 531 13.47 1.92 8.29
CA ARG A 531 14.31 0.80 7.85
C ARG A 531 13.59 -0.54 7.95
N SER A 532 12.78 -0.77 8.98
CA SER A 532 12.01 -2.01 9.11
C SER A 532 11.03 -2.18 7.96
N VAL A 533 10.30 -1.12 7.63
CA VAL A 533 9.40 -1.07 6.46
C VAL A 533 10.17 -1.36 5.17
N THR A 534 11.32 -0.70 4.97
CA THR A 534 12.14 -0.87 3.76
C THR A 534 12.67 -2.31 3.62
N ARG A 535 13.17 -2.88 4.71
CA ARG A 535 13.69 -4.25 4.74
C ARG A 535 12.60 -5.28 4.48
N ARG A 536 11.36 -5.00 4.89
CA ARG A 536 10.22 -5.85 4.56
C ARG A 536 9.89 -5.83 3.07
N PHE A 537 9.92 -4.66 2.42
CA PHE A 537 9.82 -4.58 0.95
C PHE A 537 10.90 -5.41 0.25
N LEU A 538 12.10 -5.48 0.84
CA LEU A 538 13.21 -6.30 0.32
C LEU A 538 13.12 -7.79 0.72
N GLY A 539 12.05 -8.23 1.38
CA GLY A 539 11.87 -9.61 1.85
C GLY A 539 12.79 -10.01 3.02
N ARG A 540 13.40 -9.05 3.72
CA ARG A 540 14.34 -9.27 4.84
C ARG A 540 13.62 -9.26 6.19
N GLU A 541 12.71 -10.22 6.40
CA GLU A 541 11.78 -10.21 7.54
C GLU A 541 12.46 -10.25 8.92
N ALA A 542 13.56 -10.99 9.07
CA ALA A 542 14.27 -11.09 10.34
C ALA A 542 14.90 -9.75 10.75
N ASP A 543 15.49 -9.03 9.79
CA ASP A 543 16.09 -7.71 10.04
C ASP A 543 15.02 -6.64 10.22
N ALA A 544 13.92 -6.72 9.46
CA ALA A 544 12.76 -5.84 9.62
C ALA A 544 12.16 -5.97 11.04
N THR A 545 11.96 -7.20 11.52
CA THR A 545 11.46 -7.46 12.87
C THR A 545 12.40 -6.90 13.95
N ARG A 546 13.72 -7.02 13.76
CA ARG A 546 14.72 -6.46 14.68
C ARG A 546 14.62 -4.94 14.74
N ASP A 547 14.60 -4.29 13.58
CA ASP A 547 14.47 -2.83 13.48
C ASP A 547 13.16 -2.33 14.09
N LEU A 548 12.04 -3.02 13.88
CA LEU A 548 10.76 -2.60 14.47
C LEU A 548 10.78 -2.69 16.01
N ARG A 549 11.44 -3.72 16.57
CA ARG A 549 11.68 -3.80 18.02
C ARG A 549 12.57 -2.66 18.52
N ASP A 550 13.63 -2.32 17.78
CA ASP A 550 14.49 -1.18 18.10
C ASP A 550 13.71 0.14 18.10
N ALA A 551 12.89 0.35 17.06
CA ALA A 551 12.00 1.50 16.94
C ALA A 551 11.04 1.61 18.13
N PHE A 552 10.36 0.51 18.47
CA PHE A 552 9.41 0.47 19.58
C PHE A 552 10.08 0.75 20.93
N ARG A 553 11.27 0.19 21.17
CA ARG A 553 12.02 0.43 22.42
C ARG A 553 12.39 1.91 22.58
N LEU A 554 12.77 2.57 21.48
CA LEU A 554 13.23 3.95 21.48
C LEU A 554 12.07 4.97 21.46
N GLY A 555 10.94 4.63 20.84
CA GLY A 555 9.80 5.54 20.65
C GLY A 555 8.43 4.92 20.93
N PRO A 556 8.17 4.33 22.11
CA PRO A 556 6.89 3.66 22.41
C PRO A 556 5.70 4.61 22.52
N THR A 557 5.95 5.92 22.62
CA THR A 557 4.94 6.98 22.66
C THR A 557 4.55 7.50 21.28
N GLN A 558 5.18 7.02 20.20
CA GLN A 558 4.83 7.40 18.83
C GLN A 558 3.76 6.46 18.26
N PRO A 559 2.54 6.95 17.93
CA PRO A 559 1.43 6.08 17.54
C PRO A 559 1.74 5.15 16.36
N VAL A 560 2.40 5.65 15.31
CA VAL A 560 2.71 4.87 14.10
C VAL A 560 3.67 3.70 14.42
N ILE A 561 4.68 3.93 15.26
CA ILE A 561 5.64 2.89 15.67
C ILE A 561 4.94 1.83 16.52
N THR A 562 4.16 2.27 17.51
CA THR A 562 3.46 1.38 18.44
C THR A 562 2.38 0.56 17.73
N LEU A 563 1.65 1.15 16.78
CA LEU A 563 0.70 0.43 15.92
C LEU A 563 1.39 -0.62 15.06
N GLY A 564 2.49 -0.26 14.39
CA GLY A 564 3.28 -1.19 13.58
C GLY A 564 3.76 -2.39 14.41
N PHE A 565 4.33 -2.12 15.58
CA PHE A 565 4.76 -3.16 16.51
C PHE A 565 3.59 -4.05 16.96
N ALA A 566 2.48 -3.45 17.40
CA ALA A 566 1.31 -4.17 17.90
C ALA A 566 0.68 -5.13 16.89
N MET A 567 0.77 -4.84 15.58
CA MET A 567 0.25 -5.72 14.54
C MET A 567 1.03 -7.03 14.42
N GLU A 568 2.33 -7.01 14.74
CA GLU A 568 3.30 -8.06 14.44
C GLU A 568 3.72 -8.90 15.64
N VAL A 569 3.46 -8.43 16.85
CA VAL A 569 3.85 -9.17 18.06
C VAL A 569 3.15 -10.53 18.16
N GLU A 570 3.96 -11.56 18.43
CA GLU A 570 3.52 -12.95 18.58
C GLU A 570 3.82 -13.52 19.98
N THR A 571 4.79 -12.94 20.69
CA THR A 571 5.17 -13.42 22.03
C THR A 571 4.35 -12.72 23.10
N GLN A 572 3.95 -13.43 24.16
CA GLN A 572 3.17 -12.81 25.25
C GLN A 572 3.86 -11.58 25.87
N PRO A 573 5.18 -11.60 26.18
CA PRO A 573 5.85 -10.42 26.74
C PRO A 573 5.82 -9.20 25.80
N ASP A 574 5.97 -9.42 24.49
CA ASP A 574 5.90 -8.33 23.51
C ASP A 574 4.46 -7.80 23.35
N MET A 575 3.45 -8.68 23.41
CA MET A 575 2.03 -8.28 23.43
C MET A 575 1.70 -7.46 24.67
N ASP A 576 2.20 -7.84 25.85
CA ASP A 576 2.00 -7.09 27.09
C ASP A 576 2.59 -5.68 26.99
N ALA A 577 3.83 -5.57 26.50
CA ALA A 577 4.49 -4.29 26.28
C ALA A 577 3.72 -3.41 25.29
N ALA A 578 3.24 -3.98 24.17
CA ALA A 578 2.45 -3.27 23.17
C ALA A 578 1.09 -2.79 23.72
N ILE A 579 0.38 -3.60 24.52
CA ILE A 579 -0.88 -3.19 25.17
C ILE A 579 -0.65 -2.03 26.13
N ILE A 580 0.41 -2.08 26.94
CA ILE A 580 0.78 -1.00 27.86
C ILE A 580 1.06 0.28 27.08
N ALA A 581 1.87 0.21 26.02
CA ALA A 581 2.20 1.36 25.19
C ALA A 581 0.96 1.95 24.51
N LEU A 582 0.12 1.12 23.87
CA LEU A 582 -1.14 1.57 23.25
C LEU A 582 -2.07 2.25 24.27
N SER A 583 -2.12 1.76 25.50
CA SER A 583 -2.96 2.33 26.56
C SER A 583 -2.42 3.67 27.10
N ALA A 584 -1.14 3.95 26.92
CA ALA A 584 -0.50 5.21 27.32
C ALA A 584 -0.59 6.29 26.22
N LEU A 585 -0.99 5.94 25.01
CA LEU A 585 -1.17 6.91 23.92
C LEU A 585 -2.42 7.79 24.14
N PRO A 586 -2.43 9.02 23.59
CA PRO A 586 -3.59 9.90 23.66
C PRO A 586 -4.86 9.21 23.16
N THR A 587 -5.97 9.44 23.86
CA THR A 587 -7.29 8.88 23.49
C THR A 587 -8.05 9.80 22.52
N ASP A 588 -7.46 10.94 22.18
CA ASP A 588 -7.90 11.94 21.23
C ASP A 588 -6.81 12.19 20.17
N GLY A 589 -7.23 12.60 18.97
CA GLY A 589 -6.33 12.86 17.84
C GLY A 589 -6.44 11.86 16.68
N GLU A 590 -5.63 12.09 15.65
CA GLU A 590 -5.69 11.44 14.33
C GLU A 590 -5.61 9.90 14.36
N TRP A 591 -4.88 9.34 15.32
CA TRP A 591 -4.61 7.90 15.41
C TRP A 591 -5.46 7.20 16.48
N ALA A 592 -6.35 7.93 17.17
CA ALA A 592 -6.99 7.45 18.39
C ALA A 592 -7.88 6.22 18.16
N ASP A 593 -8.60 6.15 17.03
CA ASP A 593 -9.47 5.02 16.71
C ASP A 593 -8.68 3.79 16.26
N GLN A 594 -7.61 3.98 15.48
CA GLN A 594 -6.69 2.91 15.07
C GLN A 594 -5.97 2.33 16.28
N VAL A 595 -5.53 3.17 17.23
CA VAL A 595 -4.92 2.75 18.50
C VAL A 595 -5.91 1.93 19.33
N ARG A 596 -7.16 2.39 19.47
CA ARG A 596 -8.21 1.62 20.15
C ARG A 596 -8.48 0.27 19.48
N LEU A 597 -8.62 0.27 18.16
CA LEU A 597 -8.88 -0.95 17.40
C LEU A 597 -7.72 -1.96 17.51
N ALA A 598 -6.48 -1.51 17.39
CA ALA A 598 -5.29 -2.34 17.57
C ALA A 598 -5.24 -2.95 18.99
N ALA A 599 -5.58 -2.17 20.01
CA ALA A 599 -5.64 -2.66 21.39
C ALA A 599 -6.72 -3.73 21.59
N VAL A 600 -7.88 -3.61 20.91
CA VAL A 600 -8.91 -4.67 20.89
C VAL A 600 -8.39 -5.94 20.21
N MET A 601 -7.82 -5.80 19.02
CA MET A 601 -7.27 -6.93 18.25
C MET A 601 -6.20 -7.69 19.04
N LEU A 602 -5.32 -6.95 19.72
CA LEU A 602 -4.22 -7.52 20.48
C LEU A 602 -4.69 -8.26 21.73
N ARG A 603 -5.68 -7.72 22.46
CA ARG A 603 -6.31 -8.41 23.59
C ARG A 603 -7.02 -9.70 23.17
N LEU A 604 -7.74 -9.68 22.05
CA LEU A 604 -8.39 -10.87 21.49
C LEU A 604 -7.38 -11.97 21.09
N ARG A 605 -6.18 -11.56 20.67
CA ARG A 605 -5.07 -12.45 20.32
C ARG A 605 -4.37 -13.01 21.56
N ARG A 606 -4.03 -12.15 22.53
CA ARG A 606 -3.32 -12.50 23.78
C ARG A 606 -4.12 -13.44 24.66
N ARG A 607 -5.43 -13.18 24.81
CA ARG A 607 -6.37 -13.96 25.65
C ARG A 607 -5.94 -14.10 27.11
N GLY A 608 -5.36 -13.05 27.68
CA GLY A 608 -5.09 -12.94 29.10
C GLY A 608 -6.36 -12.78 29.94
N GLU A 609 -6.22 -12.89 31.26
CA GLU A 609 -7.33 -12.68 32.19
C GLU A 609 -7.89 -11.25 32.03
N GLY A 610 -9.21 -11.14 31.83
CA GLY A 610 -9.90 -9.86 31.62
C GLY A 610 -9.81 -9.26 30.21
N ASP A 611 -9.07 -9.87 29.27
CA ASP A 611 -8.87 -9.32 27.92
C ASP A 611 -10.17 -9.19 27.13
N ILE A 612 -11.02 -10.22 27.17
CA ILE A 612 -12.29 -10.22 26.44
C ILE A 612 -13.22 -9.12 26.97
N GLU A 613 -13.21 -8.88 28.29
CA GLU A 613 -14.06 -7.85 28.89
C GLU A 613 -13.57 -6.44 28.56
N GLN A 614 -12.25 -6.20 28.59
CA GLN A 614 -11.68 -4.92 28.16
C GLN A 614 -11.87 -4.67 26.66
N ALA A 615 -11.70 -5.72 25.83
CA ALA A 615 -11.96 -5.65 24.39
C ALA A 615 -13.42 -5.28 24.10
N ARG A 616 -14.37 -5.82 24.88
CA ARG A 616 -15.79 -5.46 24.80
C ARG A 616 -16.02 -3.98 25.10
N VAL A 617 -15.51 -3.49 26.24
CA VAL A 617 -15.70 -2.07 26.62
C VAL A 617 -15.20 -1.13 25.53
N GLN A 618 -14.03 -1.41 24.95
CA GLN A 618 -13.45 -0.56 23.91
C GLN A 618 -14.19 -0.67 22.57
N VAL A 619 -14.62 -1.87 22.16
CA VAL A 619 -15.35 -2.02 20.90
C VAL A 619 -16.77 -1.44 21.00
N ASP A 620 -17.43 -1.53 22.15
CA ASP A 620 -18.74 -0.89 22.39
C ASP A 620 -18.63 0.64 22.28
N GLN A 621 -17.54 1.23 22.80
CA GLN A 621 -17.26 2.65 22.66
C GLN A 621 -17.07 3.06 21.18
N LEU A 622 -16.38 2.25 20.38
CA LEU A 622 -16.20 2.51 18.95
C LEU A 622 -17.52 2.37 18.18
N CYS A 623 -18.31 1.32 18.47
CA CYS A 623 -19.61 1.09 17.87
C CYS A 623 -20.62 2.22 18.15
N ALA A 624 -20.64 2.75 19.38
CA ALA A 624 -21.54 3.84 19.76
C ALA A 624 -21.35 5.13 18.94
N ARG A 625 -20.20 5.28 18.29
CA ARG A 625 -19.85 6.42 17.43
C ARG A 625 -19.31 5.98 16.06
N LEU A 626 -19.76 4.83 15.56
CA LEU A 626 -19.21 4.24 14.34
C LEU A 626 -19.23 5.20 13.14
N GLY A 627 -20.29 6.00 13.00
CA GLY A 627 -20.42 6.99 11.92
C GLY A 627 -19.39 8.12 11.95
N SER A 628 -18.70 8.33 13.08
CA SER A 628 -17.63 9.33 13.25
C SER A 628 -16.25 8.70 13.48
N VAL A 629 -16.10 7.38 13.33
CA VAL A 629 -14.78 6.71 13.42
C VAL A 629 -13.95 7.05 12.19
N GLU A 630 -12.70 7.42 12.41
CA GLU A 630 -11.74 7.76 11.35
C GLU A 630 -10.47 6.91 11.40
N PRO A 631 -9.87 6.57 10.24
CA PRO A 631 -10.42 6.76 8.90
C PRO A 631 -11.67 5.90 8.69
N ALA A 632 -12.59 6.35 7.84
CA ALA A 632 -13.81 5.61 7.50
C ALA A 632 -13.57 4.14 7.09
N THR A 633 -12.39 3.82 6.57
CA THR A 633 -11.96 2.46 6.23
C THR A 633 -11.93 1.51 7.43
N CYS A 634 -11.68 2.02 8.64
CA CYS A 634 -11.62 1.20 9.87
C CYS A 634 -13.01 0.80 10.39
N ARG A 635 -14.10 1.43 9.93
CA ARG A 635 -15.47 1.16 10.44
C ARG A 635 -15.89 -0.29 10.23
N ALA A 636 -15.54 -0.87 9.09
CA ALA A 636 -15.82 -2.28 8.81
C ALA A 636 -15.06 -3.21 9.77
N ASP A 637 -13.81 -2.87 10.13
CA ASP A 637 -13.01 -3.67 11.04
C ASP A 637 -13.52 -3.56 12.49
N VAL A 638 -14.03 -2.38 12.90
CA VAL A 638 -14.72 -2.22 14.19
C VAL A 638 -15.92 -3.17 14.29
N VAL A 639 -16.76 -3.24 13.26
CA VAL A 639 -17.91 -4.16 13.23
C VAL A 639 -17.46 -5.62 13.31
N ARG A 640 -16.41 -6.00 12.56
CA ARG A 640 -15.86 -7.36 12.63
C ARG A 640 -15.34 -7.70 14.03
N MET A 641 -14.66 -6.76 14.68
CA MET A 641 -14.17 -6.96 16.04
C MET A 641 -15.32 -7.06 17.05
N ALA A 642 -16.39 -6.28 16.88
CA ALA A 642 -17.58 -6.36 17.74
C ALA A 642 -18.24 -7.75 17.65
N LEU A 643 -18.45 -8.25 16.43
CA LEU A 643 -18.98 -9.60 16.21
C LEU A 643 -18.05 -10.68 16.78
N ARG A 644 -16.73 -10.49 16.66
CA ARG A 644 -15.75 -11.42 17.22
C ARG A 644 -15.81 -11.44 18.75
N VAL A 645 -15.89 -10.28 19.40
CA VAL A 645 -16.06 -10.20 20.86
C VAL A 645 -17.34 -10.91 21.31
N CYS A 646 -18.48 -10.67 20.64
CA CYS A 646 -19.73 -11.35 20.95
C CYS A 646 -19.63 -12.87 20.82
N TYR A 647 -18.96 -13.36 19.79
CA TYR A 647 -18.69 -14.79 19.61
C TYR A 647 -17.86 -15.37 20.76
N GLU A 648 -16.77 -14.71 21.16
CA GLU A 648 -15.90 -15.17 22.25
C GLU A 648 -16.63 -15.13 23.62
N GLN A 649 -17.67 -14.29 23.76
CA GLN A 649 -18.54 -14.26 24.94
C GLN A 649 -19.72 -15.26 24.89
N GLY A 650 -19.85 -16.06 23.83
CA GLY A 650 -20.98 -16.97 23.65
C GLY A 650 -22.32 -16.27 23.34
N ARG A 651 -22.25 -14.99 22.93
CA ARG A 651 -23.39 -14.10 22.65
C ARG A 651 -23.64 -13.94 21.15
N SER A 652 -23.45 -15.01 20.38
CA SER A 652 -23.58 -14.99 18.91
C SER A 652 -24.97 -14.53 18.41
N GLY A 653 -26.00 -14.65 19.25
CA GLY A 653 -27.37 -14.17 18.97
C GLY A 653 -27.53 -12.64 18.98
N ASP A 654 -26.55 -11.90 19.49
CA ASP A 654 -26.58 -10.43 19.55
C ASP A 654 -26.04 -9.78 18.26
N GLY A 655 -25.37 -10.57 17.41
CA GLY A 655 -24.79 -10.11 16.14
C GLY A 655 -25.79 -9.40 15.21
N PRO A 656 -27.00 -9.95 14.97
CA PRO A 656 -28.04 -9.27 14.20
C PRO A 656 -28.48 -7.93 14.80
N GLY A 657 -28.50 -7.78 16.12
CA GLY A 657 -28.81 -6.53 16.81
C GLY A 657 -27.72 -5.47 16.66
N ILE A 658 -26.45 -5.89 16.64
CA ILE A 658 -25.31 -5.01 16.35
C ILE A 658 -25.37 -4.50 14.91
N VAL A 659 -25.69 -5.38 13.94
CA VAL A 659 -25.82 -5.01 12.53
C VAL A 659 -27.08 -4.15 12.30
N ALA A 660 -28.19 -4.43 12.99
CA ALA A 660 -29.45 -3.68 12.87
C ALA A 660 -29.45 -2.33 13.60
N GLY A 661 -28.59 -2.16 14.61
CA GLY A 661 -28.40 -0.90 15.35
C GLY A 661 -27.45 0.09 14.68
N LEU A 662 -26.89 -0.26 13.51
CA LEU A 662 -26.10 0.65 12.70
C LEU A 662 -27.00 1.76 12.14
N ALA A 663 -26.69 3.02 12.41
CA ALA A 663 -27.41 4.14 11.80
C ALA A 663 -27.30 4.07 10.27
N ASP A 664 -28.40 4.38 9.55
CA ASP A 664 -28.39 4.54 8.10
C ASP A 664 -27.29 5.55 7.72
N GLY A 665 -26.24 5.08 7.03
CA GLY A 665 -25.07 5.89 6.64
C GLY A 665 -23.80 5.70 7.49
N ALA A 666 -23.80 4.91 8.57
CA ALA A 666 -22.55 4.55 9.29
C ALA A 666 -21.64 3.66 8.42
N LEU A 667 -22.27 2.84 7.57
CA LEU A 667 -21.71 2.27 6.36
C LEU A 667 -22.18 3.19 5.22
N ALA A 668 -21.39 4.17 4.81
CA ALA A 668 -21.78 4.98 3.66
C ALA A 668 -21.90 4.08 2.42
N ASP A 669 -22.99 4.29 1.69
CA ASP A 669 -23.34 3.63 0.44
C ASP A 669 -22.18 3.60 -0.57
N HIS A 670 -21.82 2.41 -1.06
CA HIS A 670 -21.41 2.28 -2.47
C HIS A 670 -22.69 2.50 -3.32
N ARG A 671 -23.19 3.74 -3.44
CA ARG A 671 -24.41 4.02 -4.22
C ARG A 671 -24.06 4.25 -5.68
N LEU A 672 -24.54 3.33 -6.50
CA LEU A 672 -25.03 3.54 -7.86
C LEU A 672 -25.55 4.97 -8.06
N VAL A 673 -25.05 5.64 -9.10
CA VAL A 673 -25.73 6.78 -9.71
C VAL A 673 -27.00 6.25 -10.37
N HIS A 674 -28.13 6.40 -9.68
CA HIS A 674 -29.45 6.40 -10.30
C HIS A 674 -30.34 7.36 -9.52
N GLU A 675 -30.43 8.60 -10.00
CA GLU A 675 -31.60 9.43 -9.76
C GLU A 675 -32.76 8.89 -10.60
N GLY A 676 -33.89 8.65 -9.96
CA GLY A 676 -35.16 8.35 -10.64
C GLY A 676 -36.00 7.32 -9.91
N CYS A 677 -37.11 7.80 -9.34
CA CYS A 677 -38.25 7.04 -8.79
C CYS A 677 -38.09 6.49 -7.37
N VAL A 678 -38.42 7.33 -6.40
CA VAL A 678 -39.17 6.87 -5.22
C VAL A 678 -40.64 7.18 -5.50
N ASP A 679 -41.45 6.14 -5.59
CA ASP A 679 -42.81 6.20 -5.03
C ASP A 679 -43.22 4.80 -4.56
N GLY A 680 -43.45 4.69 -3.25
CA GLY A 680 -44.25 3.67 -2.59
C GLY A 680 -43.77 2.22 -2.64
N VAL A 681 -43.45 1.64 -1.48
CA VAL A 681 -44.20 0.50 -0.89
C VAL A 681 -43.51 0.08 0.42
N SER A 682 -44.36 -0.15 1.41
CA SER A 682 -44.14 -0.47 2.82
C SER A 682 -43.48 -1.83 3.10
N ALA A 683 -42.95 -1.92 4.32
CA ALA A 683 -42.57 -3.13 5.05
C ALA A 683 -43.51 -4.34 4.85
N GLN A 684 -42.93 -5.52 4.56
CA GLN A 684 -43.26 -6.83 5.15
C GLN A 684 -42.55 -7.99 4.40
N ARG A 685 -42.16 -9.02 5.17
CA ARG A 685 -41.68 -10.37 4.80
C ARG A 685 -40.16 -10.57 4.67
N VAL A 686 -39.56 -10.97 5.79
CA VAL A 686 -38.56 -12.05 5.78
C VAL A 686 -39.00 -13.09 6.80
N GLY A 687 -39.60 -14.17 6.30
CA GLY A 687 -39.91 -15.37 7.07
C GLY A 687 -38.78 -16.39 6.92
N GLN A 688 -38.37 -16.94 8.07
CA GLN A 688 -37.82 -18.28 8.32
C GLN A 688 -37.03 -18.97 7.19
N VAL A 689 -35.72 -19.16 7.43
CA VAL A 689 -35.01 -20.36 6.98
C VAL A 689 -34.33 -21.00 8.19
N ASP A 690 -34.79 -22.21 8.52
CA ASP A 690 -34.48 -23.00 9.70
C ASP A 690 -33.22 -23.86 9.45
N TYR A 691 -32.11 -23.58 10.15
CA TYR A 691 -30.90 -24.44 10.12
C TYR A 691 -30.93 -25.42 11.30
N ARG A 692 -31.42 -26.64 11.06
CA ARG A 692 -31.28 -27.76 12.01
C ARG A 692 -29.85 -28.29 12.01
N CYS A 693 -29.08 -27.91 13.03
CA CYS A 693 -27.81 -28.55 13.37
C CYS A 693 -28.07 -29.83 14.20
N ARG A 694 -27.58 -30.98 13.73
CA ARG A 694 -27.66 -32.26 14.47
C ARG A 694 -26.76 -32.19 15.71
N SER A 695 -27.38 -32.29 16.88
CA SER A 695 -26.71 -32.41 18.17
C SER A 695 -26.14 -33.82 18.38
N ARG A 696 -24.97 -33.90 19.01
CA ARG A 696 -24.59 -35.02 19.88
C ARG A 696 -24.23 -34.42 21.24
N LYS A 697 -25.16 -34.55 22.19
CA LYS A 697 -24.94 -34.31 23.62
C LYS A 697 -24.53 -35.59 24.33
N ASP A 698 -23.76 -35.38 25.40
CA ASP A 698 -23.63 -36.16 26.63
C ASP A 698 -23.04 -37.57 26.62
N ARG A 699 -21.90 -37.69 27.31
CA ARG A 699 -21.68 -38.70 28.36
C ARG A 699 -20.77 -38.13 29.45
N THR A 700 -21.33 -37.85 30.63
CA THR A 700 -20.61 -37.60 31.88
C THR A 700 -20.42 -38.88 32.69
N ARG A 701 -19.39 -38.87 33.57
CA ARG A 701 -19.10 -39.76 34.74
C ARG A 701 -18.51 -41.14 34.38
N THR A 702 -17.43 -41.69 35.00
CA THR A 702 -16.85 -41.63 36.36
C THR A 702 -15.41 -42.21 36.34
N LYS A 703 -14.51 -41.79 37.26
CA LYS A 703 -13.28 -42.55 37.66
C LYS A 703 -13.66 -43.83 38.45
N PRO A 704 -12.80 -44.87 38.45
CA PRO A 704 -12.02 -45.17 39.67
C PRO A 704 -10.58 -45.66 39.42
N GLU A 705 -9.84 -45.79 40.52
CA GLU A 705 -8.42 -46.15 40.68
C GLU A 705 -8.09 -47.64 40.45
N ASP A 706 -6.77 -47.85 40.30
CA ASP A 706 -5.95 -49.02 40.61
C ASP A 706 -5.68 -50.17 39.62
N ALA A 707 -4.37 -50.50 39.63
CA ALA A 707 -3.70 -51.78 39.38
C ALA A 707 -3.09 -52.08 37.99
N ARG A 708 -1.74 -52.02 38.02
CA ARG A 708 -0.76 -53.01 37.51
C ARG A 708 -0.48 -53.10 36.00
N GLY A 709 0.75 -52.67 35.68
CA GLY A 709 1.75 -53.50 34.99
C GLY A 709 1.62 -53.62 33.47
N VAL A 710 2.64 -53.18 32.75
CA VAL A 710 3.54 -54.03 31.96
C VAL A 710 4.58 -53.14 31.27
N HIS A 711 5.84 -53.56 31.42
CA HIS A 711 7.06 -53.07 30.77
C HIS A 711 6.95 -52.95 29.24
N LEU A 712 7.77 -52.05 28.65
CA LEU A 712 8.69 -52.31 27.53
C LEU A 712 9.56 -51.04 27.31
N PRO A 713 10.76 -51.13 26.68
CA PRO A 713 11.99 -50.65 27.29
C PRO A 713 12.67 -49.49 26.54
N VAL A 714 13.54 -48.81 27.28
CA VAL A 714 14.54 -47.83 26.83
C VAL A 714 15.73 -48.58 26.21
N PRO A 715 16.26 -48.18 25.03
CA PRO A 715 17.57 -48.60 24.58
C PRO A 715 18.65 -47.72 25.24
N ARG A 716 19.62 -48.37 25.92
CA ARG A 716 20.89 -47.76 26.34
C ARG A 716 21.92 -47.92 25.24
N ASP A 717 22.73 -46.87 25.11
CA ASP A 717 23.96 -46.79 24.34
C ASP A 717 25.02 -47.84 24.73
N ALA A 718 25.83 -48.20 23.73
CA ALA A 718 27.27 -48.49 23.83
C ALA A 718 27.81 -48.40 22.39
N GLU A 719 28.58 -47.37 22.04
CA GLU A 719 30.06 -47.40 22.07
C GLU A 719 30.63 -48.56 21.21
N ASP A 720 31.32 -48.24 20.11
CA ASP A 720 32.77 -48.02 20.12
C ASP A 720 33.37 -48.17 18.70
N ARG A 721 34.46 -47.42 18.47
CA ARG A 721 35.49 -47.52 17.40
C ARG A 721 35.14 -46.89 16.04
N SER A 722 35.92 -45.97 15.49
CA SER A 722 37.28 -45.45 15.79
C SER A 722 37.54 -44.21 14.95
#